data_AF-A0A9P8F6V0-F1
#
_entry.id   AF-A0A9P8F6V0-F1
#
_cell.length_a   1.000
_cell.length_b   1.000
_cell.length_c   1.000
_cell.angle_alpha   90.00
_cell.angle_beta   90.00
_cell.angle_gamma   90.00
#
_symmetry.space_group_name_H-M   'P 1'
#
loop_
_entity.id
_entity.type
_entity.pdbx_description
1 polymer ?
#
loop_
_entity_poly.entity_id
_entity_poly.type
_entity_poly.pdbx_seq_one_letter_code
_entity_poly.pdbx_strand_id
1 'polypeptide(L)'
;SPTNRRSSGTDPAASHGLQIDDTTFIIGKSGSGKSTFSQLLLKFYPAASGQILFDGLPLDSLDPTWLRNHVTLVEQHSMLFEDTVFENIAIGTENRHGVSHEAVTSAAEFALLLAMINDMPQRFQTTVGSKGGTMSGGQRQRIALARAYLRDTPVLILDESTSALDQVSRSLIMEAIRRWRHGKTTLIITHDITQILPDDYAMIFEDGELVQEGHRKRMEQIYDSPFQRFLSFEAVTAPDASEIQAGTEKEPDEDLAREKPTDDSLEAHLHAGENPRYSYLPALFADRHTKAAFRGAYGFGTPLSELGSPNSQFTSGPSSPTNRRSSGTDPAASHGLQIDDTTRQSNKTSGGSKETNNRKSMAPELLYKFVESTGDLAARARLTSGNSRRRRLPSDGSIPAVIGGTEMQPLSKYKKKELPQDDQRIFSLQAILGTIWPSLDWYMRVVLIISLVAASINGACTPIFSSILSKLIATYGKGDKEKHTAMIYTVSILGIAVLSGVSSYILHLLLEYAGQVWINTMRERSLERILDQPRDWFTHEENSVSHVMEGLDRHAEEMRNLLGRFASSLYIALVLGVVALIWALTLQWKLTLIAIALGPYVYFVTKSFSTISGNWESRSNDAAEAAGAIFTETFTNIKTVRALTLESHFQEKYFRATKNTLQIGFRRSIYTGFFFGLSDSSGIFIMALMFYAGARLIRDGASPTNIVEVFVQLVLAITNVSLYLGLVPQIGLAKDCASRLLRLSTLPKDSHEHFGNTQITSIGDIELHNLSFSYPSRPEQTVLKNIDLLIPAGETTALVGSSGSGKSTIASLLLNLYTTASETSEASGKTPDIMLSGRDLKHIHTPTLRSLITVVSQTPVLFPATITENITYGLPQSSPFNNMASVRRAAAAAGIDGFIM
;
A
#
# COMPACT_ATOMS: atom_id res chain seq x y z
N SER A 1 46.61 -26.53 -58.49
CA SER A 1 46.92 -26.83 -57.07
C SER A 1 48.38 -26.49 -56.80
N PRO A 2 48.77 -26.15 -55.55
CA PRO A 2 47.96 -25.79 -54.37
C PRO A 2 47.67 -24.27 -54.33
N THR A 3 46.65 -23.66 -53.71
CA THR A 3 45.65 -23.95 -52.65
C THR A 3 45.98 -23.47 -51.22
N ASN A 4 45.29 -22.39 -50.82
CA ASN A 4 44.75 -22.05 -49.48
C ASN A 4 45.65 -22.07 -48.23
N ARG A 5 45.72 -20.90 -47.57
CA ARG A 5 45.03 -20.69 -46.29
C ARG A 5 44.59 -19.23 -46.15
N ARG A 6 43.30 -18.99 -45.86
CA ARG A 6 42.78 -17.67 -45.46
C ARG A 6 43.18 -17.40 -44.01
N SER A 7 43.76 -16.24 -43.71
CA SER A 7 43.68 -15.66 -42.37
C SER A 7 42.33 -14.96 -42.22
N SER A 8 41.54 -15.37 -41.24
CA SER A 8 40.33 -14.65 -40.84
C SER A 8 40.73 -13.30 -40.26
N GLY A 9 40.45 -12.22 -41.00
CA GLY A 9 40.41 -10.90 -40.40
C GLY A 9 39.28 -10.86 -39.39
N THR A 10 39.52 -10.26 -38.23
CA THR A 10 38.45 -9.78 -37.37
C THR A 10 37.84 -8.55 -38.05
N ASP A 11 36.57 -8.60 -38.40
CA ASP A 11 35.86 -7.43 -38.92
C ASP A 11 35.90 -6.29 -37.89
N PRO A 12 36.08 -5.03 -38.33
CA PRO A 12 36.10 -3.90 -37.42
C PRO A 12 34.71 -3.70 -36.82
N ALA A 13 34.63 -3.56 -35.49
CA ALA A 13 33.38 -3.22 -34.83
C ALA A 13 32.79 -1.94 -35.43
N ALA A 14 31.53 -2.01 -35.88
CA ALA A 14 30.93 -0.98 -36.70
C ALA A 14 30.85 0.36 -35.96
N SER A 15 31.43 1.41 -36.55
CA SER A 15 31.53 2.74 -35.95
C SER A 15 30.56 3.70 -36.65
N HIS A 16 29.34 3.74 -36.13
CA HIS A 16 28.29 4.66 -36.58
C HIS A 16 28.37 5.98 -35.80
N GLY A 17 28.28 7.10 -36.51
CA GLY A 17 28.24 8.44 -35.90
C GLY A 17 27.00 9.18 -36.36
N LEU A 18 26.10 9.52 -35.43
CA LEU A 18 25.03 10.46 -35.73
C LEU A 18 25.62 11.85 -35.98
N GLN A 19 25.14 12.52 -37.01
CA GLN A 19 25.35 13.95 -37.22
C GLN A 19 24.19 14.72 -36.56
N ILE A 20 24.51 15.78 -35.83
CA ILE A 20 23.85 16.06 -34.53
C ILE A 20 22.63 16.99 -34.57
N ASP A 21 22.39 17.72 -35.67
CA ASP A 21 21.41 18.82 -35.72
C ASP A 21 19.97 18.41 -36.13
N ASP A 22 19.78 17.18 -36.62
CA ASP A 22 18.52 16.69 -37.21
C ASP A 22 17.66 15.80 -36.29
N THR A 23 16.43 15.53 -36.73
CA THR A 23 15.54 14.52 -36.10
C THR A 23 15.77 13.15 -36.74
N THR A 24 16.11 12.16 -35.90
CA THR A 24 16.41 10.78 -36.31
C THR A 24 15.35 9.81 -35.80
N PHE A 25 14.79 9.01 -36.69
CA PHE A 25 13.82 7.97 -36.37
C PHE A 25 14.49 6.61 -36.22
N ILE A 26 14.08 5.84 -35.20
CA ILE A 26 14.55 4.48 -34.95
C ILE A 26 13.36 3.54 -35.13
N ILE A 27 13.43 2.70 -36.16
CA ILE A 27 12.40 1.74 -36.57
C ILE A 27 12.96 0.32 -36.57
N GLY A 28 12.08 -0.67 -36.70
CA GLY A 28 12.43 -2.08 -36.60
C GLY A 28 11.34 -2.90 -35.90
N LYS A 29 11.41 -4.21 -36.02
CA LYS A 29 10.43 -5.17 -35.47
C LYS A 29 10.27 -5.05 -33.94
N SER A 30 9.23 -5.65 -33.36
CA SER A 30 9.18 -5.85 -31.91
C SER A 30 10.38 -6.71 -31.46
N GLY A 31 10.90 -6.51 -30.25
CA GLY A 31 12.07 -7.22 -29.73
C GLY A 31 13.45 -6.77 -30.27
N SER A 32 13.53 -6.05 -31.39
CA SER A 32 14.78 -5.62 -32.08
C SER A 32 15.74 -4.68 -31.31
N GLY A 33 15.54 -4.45 -30.01
CA GLY A 33 16.46 -3.70 -29.15
C GLY A 33 16.25 -2.17 -29.10
N LYS A 34 15.29 -1.59 -29.85
CA LYS A 34 15.06 -0.13 -29.92
C LYS A 34 15.00 0.58 -28.56
N SER A 35 14.14 0.10 -27.65
CA SER A 35 14.02 0.66 -26.29
C SER A 35 15.16 0.22 -25.35
N THR A 36 16.00 -0.75 -25.74
CA THR A 36 17.25 -1.08 -25.02
C THR A 36 18.33 -0.04 -25.33
N PHE A 37 18.39 0.44 -26.58
CA PHE A 37 19.29 1.52 -26.99
C PHE A 37 19.02 2.82 -26.20
N SER A 38 17.76 3.22 -26.00
CA SER A 38 17.41 4.39 -25.16
C SER A 38 17.88 4.24 -23.70
N GLN A 39 17.83 3.02 -23.16
CA GLN A 39 18.23 2.71 -21.77
C GLN A 39 19.75 2.63 -21.58
N LEU A 40 20.48 2.21 -22.62
CA LEU A 40 21.95 2.28 -22.66
C LEU A 40 22.44 3.73 -22.75
N LEU A 41 21.83 4.57 -23.60
CA LEU A 41 22.18 5.99 -23.74
C LEU A 41 22.03 6.78 -22.42
N LEU A 42 21.07 6.43 -21.56
CA LEU A 42 20.89 7.03 -20.23
C LEU A 42 21.72 6.37 -19.12
N LYS A 43 22.61 5.43 -19.47
CA LYS A 43 23.48 4.71 -18.54
C LYS A 43 22.66 4.06 -17.40
N PHE A 44 21.51 3.45 -17.74
CA PHE A 44 20.76 2.60 -16.79
C PHE A 44 21.37 1.21 -16.67
N TYR A 45 21.96 0.72 -17.76
CA TYR A 45 22.73 -0.53 -17.84
C TYR A 45 24.09 -0.22 -18.48
N PRO A 46 25.17 -0.91 -18.09
CA PRO A 46 26.44 -0.86 -18.81
C PRO A 46 26.33 -1.65 -20.12
N ALA A 47 27.14 -1.30 -21.13
CA ALA A 47 27.30 -2.13 -22.31
C ALA A 47 28.10 -3.41 -21.96
N ALA A 48 27.72 -4.55 -22.53
CA ALA A 48 28.43 -5.82 -22.31
C ALA A 48 29.75 -5.91 -23.10
N SER A 49 29.82 -5.23 -24.25
CA SER A 49 31.00 -5.07 -25.10
C SER A 49 30.86 -3.81 -25.97
N GLY A 50 31.94 -3.38 -26.61
CA GLY A 50 31.98 -2.11 -27.34
C GLY A 50 32.08 -0.89 -26.42
N GLN A 51 31.86 0.31 -26.99
CA GLN A 51 31.82 1.57 -26.24
C GLN A 51 30.78 2.50 -26.88
N ILE A 52 30.05 3.25 -26.05
CA ILE A 52 29.18 4.35 -26.50
C ILE A 52 29.96 5.65 -26.32
N LEU A 53 30.03 6.48 -27.35
CA LEU A 53 30.66 7.80 -27.30
C LEU A 53 29.59 8.89 -27.35
N PHE A 54 29.66 9.84 -26.43
CA PHE A 54 28.83 11.06 -26.40
C PHE A 54 29.79 12.25 -26.56
N ASP A 55 29.63 13.03 -27.63
CA ASP A 55 30.59 14.08 -28.06
C ASP A 55 32.05 13.59 -28.13
N GLY A 56 32.24 12.31 -28.50
CA GLY A 56 33.55 11.65 -28.56
C GLY A 56 34.10 11.14 -27.23
N LEU A 57 33.44 11.43 -26.10
CA LEU A 57 33.82 10.93 -24.77
C LEU A 57 33.10 9.61 -24.46
N PRO A 58 33.78 8.58 -23.91
CA PRO A 58 33.11 7.35 -23.49
C PRO A 58 32.02 7.61 -22.45
N LEU A 59 30.82 7.08 -22.67
CA LEU A 59 29.65 7.26 -21.80
C LEU A 59 29.94 6.84 -20.35
N ASP A 60 30.81 5.84 -20.15
CA ASP A 60 31.27 5.40 -18.84
C ASP A 60 32.07 6.46 -18.05
N SER A 61 32.75 7.38 -18.74
CA SER A 61 33.48 8.50 -18.12
C SER A 61 32.59 9.66 -17.68
N LEU A 62 31.36 9.78 -18.21
CA LEU A 62 30.44 10.87 -17.90
C LEU A 62 29.70 10.65 -16.58
N ASP A 63 29.45 11.76 -15.85
CA ASP A 63 28.59 11.72 -14.66
C ASP A 63 27.13 11.40 -15.05
N PRO A 64 26.49 10.38 -14.43
CA PRO A 64 25.12 10.03 -14.74
C PRO A 64 24.08 11.13 -14.47
N THR A 65 24.33 12.05 -13.54
CA THR A 65 23.39 13.14 -13.20
C THR A 65 23.45 14.21 -14.29
N TRP A 66 24.67 14.66 -14.65
CA TRP A 66 24.90 15.56 -15.78
C TRP A 66 24.31 15.00 -17.08
N LEU A 67 24.60 13.73 -17.40
CA LEU A 67 24.10 13.06 -18.60
C LEU A 67 22.56 13.09 -18.65
N ARG A 68 21.89 12.68 -17.57
CA ARG A 68 20.42 12.65 -17.50
C ARG A 68 19.79 14.03 -17.36
N ASN A 69 20.57 15.07 -17.06
CA ASN A 69 20.15 16.47 -17.17
C ASN A 69 20.26 17.04 -18.58
N HIS A 70 21.10 16.48 -19.45
CA HIS A 70 21.27 16.94 -20.85
C HIS A 70 20.57 16.03 -21.88
N VAL A 71 20.06 14.88 -21.43
CA VAL A 71 19.21 13.96 -22.20
C VAL A 71 17.87 13.79 -21.49
N THR A 72 16.76 14.12 -22.16
CA THR A 72 15.40 13.83 -21.67
C THR A 72 14.83 12.62 -22.40
N LEU A 73 14.25 11.67 -21.65
CA LEU A 73 13.49 10.55 -22.20
C LEU A 73 12.00 10.69 -21.84
N VAL A 74 11.14 10.54 -22.84
CA VAL A 74 9.70 10.35 -22.66
C VAL A 74 9.39 8.87 -22.90
N GLU A 75 9.02 8.17 -21.83
CA GLU A 75 8.74 6.73 -21.84
C GLU A 75 7.33 6.42 -22.39
N GLN A 76 7.23 5.35 -23.19
CA GLN A 76 5.99 4.77 -23.74
C GLN A 76 4.86 4.70 -22.70
N HIS A 77 5.20 4.27 -21.47
CA HIS A 77 4.31 4.24 -20.31
C HIS A 77 4.61 5.40 -19.37
N SER A 78 4.01 6.55 -19.66
CA SER A 78 4.17 7.77 -18.87
C SER A 78 3.46 7.72 -17.50
N MET A 79 4.22 7.79 -16.40
CA MET A 79 3.71 7.78 -15.02
C MET A 79 3.43 9.19 -14.47
N LEU A 80 2.46 9.28 -13.55
CA LEU A 80 2.12 10.50 -12.80
C LEU A 80 2.38 10.28 -11.31
N PHE A 81 2.92 11.30 -10.64
CA PHE A 81 3.18 11.30 -9.20
C PHE A 81 1.93 11.74 -8.41
N GLU A 82 1.85 11.39 -7.13
CA GLU A 82 0.74 11.77 -6.22
C GLU A 82 0.81 13.25 -5.86
N ASP A 83 0.43 14.10 -6.80
CA ASP A 83 0.57 15.55 -6.72
C ASP A 83 -0.40 16.25 -7.68
N THR A 84 -0.41 17.59 -7.68
CA THR A 84 -1.26 18.36 -8.61
C THR A 84 -0.84 18.18 -10.08
N VAL A 85 -1.73 18.48 -11.04
CA VAL A 85 -1.37 18.58 -12.47
C VAL A 85 -0.26 19.62 -12.68
N PHE A 86 -0.30 20.73 -11.93
CA PHE A 86 0.75 21.76 -11.93
C PHE A 86 2.11 21.19 -11.56
N GLU A 87 2.25 20.60 -10.36
CA GLU A 87 3.50 20.02 -9.88
C GLU A 87 3.97 18.87 -10.77
N ASN A 88 3.05 18.05 -11.27
CA ASN A 88 3.37 17.00 -12.24
C ASN A 88 3.98 17.53 -13.54
N ILE A 89 3.63 18.73 -14.00
CA ILE A 89 4.26 19.37 -15.17
C ILE A 89 5.55 20.09 -14.75
N ALA A 90 5.52 20.88 -13.68
CA ALA A 90 6.66 21.66 -13.14
C ALA A 90 7.87 20.78 -12.73
N ILE A 91 7.64 19.50 -12.43
CA ILE A 91 8.64 18.43 -12.28
C ILE A 91 9.62 18.33 -13.46
N GLY A 92 9.26 18.80 -14.66
CA GLY A 92 10.18 18.94 -15.79
C GLY A 92 11.32 19.94 -15.56
N THR A 93 11.31 20.75 -14.50
CA THR A 93 12.34 21.76 -14.20
C THR A 93 13.14 21.42 -12.94
N GLU A 94 14.38 21.91 -12.86
CA GLU A 94 15.17 21.87 -11.62
C GLU A 94 14.60 22.82 -10.57
N ASN A 95 14.29 24.07 -10.95
CA ASN A 95 13.80 25.12 -10.05
C ASN A 95 12.26 25.13 -9.90
N ARG A 96 11.68 24.01 -9.47
CA ARG A 96 10.20 23.83 -9.42
C ARG A 96 9.46 24.92 -8.65
N HIS A 97 10.01 25.33 -7.50
CA HIS A 97 9.41 26.38 -6.66
C HIS A 97 9.51 27.80 -7.25
N GLY A 98 10.19 27.98 -8.39
CA GLY A 98 10.30 29.22 -9.14
C GLY A 98 9.64 29.21 -10.53
N VAL A 99 8.97 28.12 -10.93
CA VAL A 99 8.33 28.04 -12.26
C VAL A 99 7.11 28.96 -12.31
N SER A 100 7.04 29.83 -13.33
CA SER A 100 5.87 30.68 -13.54
C SER A 100 4.66 29.86 -13.99
N HIS A 101 3.45 30.27 -13.59
CA HIS A 101 2.22 29.64 -14.08
C HIS A 101 2.11 29.76 -15.61
N GLU A 102 2.65 30.82 -16.20
CA GLU A 102 2.72 31.03 -17.64
C GLU A 102 3.54 29.94 -18.34
N ALA A 103 4.70 29.55 -17.82
CA ALA A 103 5.53 28.48 -18.39
C ALA A 103 4.83 27.11 -18.32
N VAL A 104 4.17 26.79 -17.19
CA VAL A 104 3.35 25.57 -17.09
C VAL A 104 2.15 25.61 -18.03
N THR A 105 1.59 26.80 -18.29
CA THR A 105 0.46 26.99 -19.22
C THR A 105 0.90 26.81 -20.68
N SER A 106 2.03 27.38 -21.10
CA SER A 106 2.54 27.20 -22.47
C SER A 106 3.00 25.78 -22.75
N ALA A 107 3.57 25.08 -21.75
CA ALA A 107 3.86 23.65 -21.85
C ALA A 107 2.59 22.79 -21.98
N ALA A 108 1.51 23.16 -21.27
CA ALA A 108 0.21 22.54 -21.42
C ALA A 108 -0.50 22.89 -22.74
N GLU A 109 -0.21 24.05 -23.34
CA GLU A 109 -0.69 24.45 -24.66
C GLU A 109 0.01 23.65 -25.76
N PHE A 110 1.34 23.61 -25.76
CA PHE A 110 2.18 22.78 -26.63
C PHE A 110 1.72 21.31 -26.64
N ALA A 111 1.46 20.76 -25.44
CA ALA A 111 1.03 19.38 -25.29
C ALA A 111 -0.48 19.16 -25.54
N LEU A 112 -1.25 20.15 -26.02
CA LEU A 112 -2.70 20.06 -26.26
C LEU A 112 -3.50 19.57 -25.03
N LEU A 113 -3.16 20.07 -23.84
CA LEU A 113 -3.79 19.73 -22.55
C LEU A 113 -4.87 20.73 -22.10
N LEU A 114 -4.81 21.99 -22.55
CA LEU A 114 -5.62 23.09 -21.97
C LEU A 114 -7.12 22.83 -21.92
N ALA A 115 -7.73 22.21 -22.93
CA ALA A 115 -9.15 21.88 -22.92
C ALA A 115 -9.50 20.92 -21.77
N MET A 116 -8.77 19.80 -21.67
CA MET A 116 -8.94 18.82 -20.60
C MET A 116 -8.65 19.41 -19.20
N ILE A 117 -7.65 20.29 -19.08
CA ILE A 117 -7.36 20.96 -17.80
C ILE A 117 -8.48 21.93 -17.43
N ASN A 118 -9.11 22.62 -18.38
CA ASN A 118 -10.23 23.52 -18.11
C ASN A 118 -11.51 22.78 -17.67
N ASP A 119 -11.71 21.54 -18.14
CA ASP A 119 -12.81 20.66 -17.73
C ASP A 119 -12.63 20.07 -16.31
N MET A 120 -11.44 20.19 -15.69
CA MET A 120 -11.19 19.67 -14.34
C MET A 120 -11.70 20.60 -13.22
N PRO A 121 -12.28 20.07 -12.12
CA PRO A 121 -12.88 20.88 -11.05
C PRO A 121 -11.96 21.91 -10.38
N GLN A 122 -10.65 21.69 -10.38
CA GLN A 122 -9.64 22.62 -9.83
C GLN A 122 -8.55 22.97 -10.86
N ARG A 123 -8.77 22.64 -12.14
CA ARG A 123 -7.82 22.83 -13.25
C ARG A 123 -6.41 22.33 -12.90
N PHE A 124 -5.39 23.16 -13.06
CA PHE A 124 -4.00 22.85 -12.72
C PHE A 124 -3.78 22.37 -11.26
N GLN A 125 -4.67 22.74 -10.32
CA GLN A 125 -4.58 22.34 -8.91
C GLN A 125 -5.28 20.99 -8.61
N THR A 126 -5.92 20.36 -9.60
CA THR A 126 -6.48 19.00 -9.43
C THR A 126 -5.37 17.98 -9.18
N THR A 127 -5.53 17.11 -8.18
CA THR A 127 -4.60 16.03 -7.88
C THR A 127 -4.74 14.86 -8.85
N VAL A 128 -3.61 14.26 -9.20
CA VAL A 128 -3.47 13.08 -10.07
C VAL A 128 -2.50 12.08 -9.43
N GLY A 129 -2.40 10.88 -10.01
CA GLY A 129 -1.62 9.76 -9.45
C GLY A 129 -2.55 8.66 -8.93
N SER A 130 -2.11 7.88 -7.94
CA SER A 130 -2.94 6.85 -7.28
C SER A 130 -4.04 7.43 -6.37
N LYS A 131 -3.89 8.68 -5.93
CA LYS A 131 -4.86 9.46 -5.12
C LYS A 131 -5.40 10.66 -5.91
N GLY A 132 -5.84 10.38 -7.12
CA GLY A 132 -6.38 11.37 -8.04
C GLY A 132 -7.08 10.68 -9.21
N GLY A 133 -8.23 11.22 -9.63
CA GLY A 133 -9.12 10.54 -10.58
C GLY A 133 -8.44 10.18 -11.91
N THR A 134 -8.81 9.03 -12.46
CA THR A 134 -8.10 8.37 -13.57
C THR A 134 -7.92 9.23 -14.83
N MET A 135 -6.80 9.00 -15.53
CA MET A 135 -6.36 9.72 -16.73
C MET A 135 -6.06 8.74 -17.87
N SER A 136 -6.47 9.07 -19.10
CA SER A 136 -6.26 8.21 -20.28
C SER A 136 -4.78 8.07 -20.65
N GLY A 137 -4.41 7.04 -21.43
CA GLY A 137 -3.03 6.84 -21.90
C GLY A 137 -2.47 8.07 -22.63
N GLY A 138 -3.18 8.54 -23.65
CA GLY A 138 -2.83 9.75 -24.41
C GLY A 138 -2.95 11.07 -23.64
N GLN A 139 -3.59 11.11 -22.46
CA GLN A 139 -3.52 12.25 -21.54
C GLN A 139 -2.23 12.20 -20.69
N ARG A 140 -1.85 11.01 -20.21
CA ARG A 140 -0.61 10.80 -19.45
C ARG A 140 0.65 11.04 -20.31
N GLN A 141 0.66 10.56 -21.55
CA GLN A 141 1.72 10.85 -22.52
C GLN A 141 1.84 12.36 -22.80
N ARG A 142 0.72 13.08 -22.99
CA ARG A 142 0.74 14.55 -23.13
C ARG A 142 1.31 15.27 -21.92
N ILE A 143 1.01 14.85 -20.69
CA ILE A 143 1.64 15.43 -19.48
C ILE A 143 3.15 15.18 -19.46
N ALA A 144 3.63 14.01 -19.90
CA ALA A 144 5.06 13.75 -20.02
C ALA A 144 5.74 14.57 -21.14
N LEU A 145 5.06 14.82 -22.25
CA LEU A 145 5.53 15.76 -23.29
C LEU A 145 5.58 17.20 -22.77
N ALA A 146 4.63 17.64 -21.93
CA ALA A 146 4.68 18.95 -21.27
C ALA A 146 5.88 19.07 -20.30
N ARG A 147 6.21 18.01 -19.55
CA ARG A 147 7.45 17.95 -18.74
C ARG A 147 8.70 18.09 -19.61
N ALA A 148 8.75 17.37 -20.73
CA ALA A 148 9.90 17.41 -21.65
C ALA A 148 10.06 18.79 -22.30
N TYR A 149 8.95 19.45 -22.66
CA TYR A 149 8.93 20.81 -23.16
C TYR A 149 9.47 21.83 -22.14
N LEU A 150 9.14 21.68 -20.84
CA LEU A 150 9.73 22.52 -19.78
C LEU A 150 11.21 22.25 -19.50
N ARG A 151 11.71 21.03 -19.79
CA ARG A 151 13.11 20.64 -19.54
C ARG A 151 14.05 21.04 -20.68
N ASP A 152 13.52 21.05 -21.91
CA ASP A 152 14.14 21.55 -23.16
C ASP A 152 15.62 21.18 -23.41
N THR A 153 16.00 19.97 -23.00
CA THR A 153 17.38 19.50 -23.01
C THR A 153 17.99 19.41 -24.41
N PRO A 154 19.34 19.50 -24.56
CA PRO A 154 20.02 19.36 -25.84
C PRO A 154 19.57 18.12 -26.61
N VAL A 155 19.59 16.94 -25.98
CA VAL A 155 19.09 15.69 -26.57
C VAL A 155 17.70 15.38 -26.02
N LEU A 156 16.78 14.98 -26.90
CA LEU A 156 15.46 14.43 -26.57
C LEU A 156 15.33 13.02 -27.15
N ILE A 157 14.78 12.09 -26.36
CA ILE A 157 14.46 10.72 -26.76
C ILE A 157 12.97 10.49 -26.51
N LEU A 158 12.25 10.10 -27.57
CA LEU A 158 10.82 9.77 -27.54
C LEU A 158 10.66 8.27 -27.79
N ASP A 159 10.38 7.49 -26.75
CA ASP A 159 10.24 6.03 -26.82
C ASP A 159 8.76 5.68 -26.98
N GLU A 160 8.28 5.61 -28.24
CA GLU A 160 6.87 5.44 -28.63
C GLU A 160 5.88 6.42 -27.96
N SER A 161 6.34 7.60 -27.53
CA SER A 161 5.57 8.57 -26.73
C SER A 161 4.30 9.14 -27.38
N THR A 162 4.10 8.93 -28.69
CA THR A 162 2.95 9.39 -29.48
C THR A 162 1.92 8.30 -29.79
N SER A 163 2.19 7.05 -29.35
CA SER A 163 1.39 5.86 -29.66
C SER A 163 -0.05 5.90 -29.13
N ALA A 164 -0.28 6.39 -27.90
CA ALA A 164 -1.60 6.36 -27.25
C ALA A 164 -2.46 7.60 -27.58
N LEU A 165 -2.05 8.40 -28.56
CA LEU A 165 -2.79 9.53 -29.12
C LEU A 165 -3.56 9.14 -30.39
N ASP A 166 -4.73 9.74 -30.56
CA ASP A 166 -5.49 9.70 -31.82
C ASP A 166 -4.72 10.39 -32.97
N GLN A 167 -4.99 10.00 -34.22
CA GLN A 167 -4.20 10.41 -35.38
C GLN A 167 -4.11 11.93 -35.55
N VAL A 168 -5.20 12.66 -35.28
CA VAL A 168 -5.22 14.13 -35.39
C VAL A 168 -4.32 14.76 -34.31
N SER A 169 -4.48 14.35 -33.05
CA SER A 169 -3.64 14.84 -31.95
C SER A 169 -2.17 14.44 -32.14
N ARG A 170 -1.89 13.26 -32.70
CA ARG A 170 -0.56 12.75 -33.05
C ARG A 170 0.11 13.63 -34.11
N SER A 171 -0.56 13.92 -35.23
CA SER A 171 -0.02 14.78 -36.28
C SER A 171 0.27 16.20 -35.78
N LEU A 172 -0.65 16.80 -35.01
CA LEU A 172 -0.46 18.13 -34.43
C LEU A 172 0.72 18.18 -33.45
N ILE A 173 0.86 17.19 -32.58
CA ILE A 173 1.99 17.09 -31.64
C ILE A 173 3.31 16.84 -32.36
N MET A 174 3.34 15.99 -33.39
CA MET A 174 4.56 15.76 -34.18
C MET A 174 5.00 17.01 -34.96
N GLU A 175 4.06 17.81 -35.47
CA GLU A 175 4.38 19.10 -36.08
C GLU A 175 4.90 20.10 -35.03
N ALA A 176 4.27 20.18 -33.85
CA ALA A 176 4.74 21.01 -32.75
C ALA A 176 6.14 20.61 -32.28
N ILE A 177 6.43 19.31 -32.16
CA ILE A 177 7.76 18.77 -31.83
C ILE A 177 8.78 19.20 -32.88
N ARG A 178 8.51 19.01 -34.19
CA ARG A 178 9.44 19.44 -35.25
C ARG A 178 9.76 20.94 -35.19
N ARG A 179 8.75 21.79 -34.95
CA ARG A 179 8.94 23.24 -34.80
C ARG A 179 9.76 23.61 -33.56
N TRP A 180 9.53 22.94 -32.43
CA TRP A 180 10.24 23.15 -31.16
C TRP A 180 11.68 22.63 -31.18
N ARG A 181 11.93 21.49 -31.84
CA ARG A 181 13.21 20.78 -31.84
C ARG A 181 14.11 21.10 -33.05
N HIS A 182 13.77 22.11 -33.85
CA HIS A 182 14.58 22.54 -35.00
C HIS A 182 16.01 22.90 -34.56
N GLY A 183 17.02 22.18 -35.07
CA GLY A 183 18.42 22.36 -34.67
C GLY A 183 18.75 21.82 -33.27
N LYS A 184 18.01 20.80 -32.80
CA LYS A 184 18.32 20.06 -31.57
C LYS A 184 18.14 18.57 -31.77
N THR A 185 19.17 17.79 -31.42
CA THR A 185 19.19 16.32 -31.53
C THR A 185 17.94 15.70 -30.92
N THR A 186 17.19 14.96 -31.74
CA THR A 186 15.91 14.37 -31.33
C THR A 186 15.79 12.95 -31.89
N LEU A 187 15.76 11.96 -31.01
CA LEU A 187 15.63 10.54 -31.35
C LEU A 187 14.18 10.11 -31.13
N ILE A 188 13.53 9.59 -32.17
CA ILE A 188 12.14 9.16 -32.12
C ILE A 188 12.07 7.66 -32.43
N ILE A 189 11.88 6.85 -31.40
CA ILE A 189 11.62 5.41 -31.53
C ILE A 189 10.13 5.25 -31.84
N THR A 190 9.82 4.60 -32.95
CA THR A 190 8.45 4.34 -33.41
C THR A 190 8.37 3.01 -34.15
N HIS A 191 7.18 2.42 -34.19
CA HIS A 191 6.82 1.39 -35.18
C HIS A 191 6.12 2.01 -36.40
N ASP A 192 5.36 3.09 -36.20
CA ASP A 192 4.54 3.78 -37.20
C ASP A 192 5.41 4.59 -38.18
N ILE A 193 5.55 4.08 -39.42
CA ILE A 193 6.35 4.67 -40.50
C ILE A 193 5.70 5.96 -41.06
N THR A 194 4.40 6.18 -40.84
CA THR A 194 3.68 7.35 -41.38
C THR A 194 4.16 8.68 -40.77
N GLN A 195 4.83 8.62 -39.63
CA GLN A 195 5.40 9.79 -38.94
C GLN A 195 6.69 10.32 -39.61
N ILE A 196 7.39 9.50 -40.40
CA ILE A 196 8.71 9.81 -40.99
C ILE A 196 8.54 10.52 -42.35
N LEU A 197 9.04 11.75 -42.48
CA LEU A 197 9.02 12.50 -43.73
C LEU A 197 10.15 12.06 -44.68
N PRO A 198 10.05 12.31 -46.00
CA PRO A 198 11.04 11.86 -46.98
C PRO A 198 12.48 12.33 -46.70
N ASP A 199 12.64 13.53 -46.13
CA ASP A 199 13.96 14.11 -45.87
C ASP A 199 14.47 13.84 -44.43
N ASP A 200 13.67 13.23 -43.54
CA ASP A 200 14.10 12.82 -42.19
C ASP A 200 15.11 11.65 -42.26
N TYR A 201 16.01 11.55 -41.28
CA TYR A 201 16.95 10.44 -41.13
C TYR A 201 16.30 9.26 -40.37
N ALA A 202 16.55 8.03 -40.80
CA ALA A 202 16.01 6.81 -40.22
C ALA A 202 17.08 5.73 -40.03
N MET A 203 16.90 4.89 -39.02
CA MET A 203 17.75 3.75 -38.65
C MET A 203 16.88 2.51 -38.44
N ILE A 204 17.23 1.38 -39.06
CA ILE A 204 16.47 0.12 -39.00
C ILE A 204 17.22 -0.91 -38.15
N PHE A 205 16.59 -1.36 -37.08
CA PHE A 205 17.07 -2.46 -36.24
C PHE A 205 16.32 -3.76 -36.53
N GLU A 206 17.06 -4.84 -36.78
CA GLU A 206 16.56 -6.21 -36.76
C GLU A 206 17.50 -7.06 -35.91
N ASP A 207 16.95 -7.94 -35.06
CA ASP A 207 17.66 -8.91 -34.21
C ASP A 207 18.82 -8.36 -33.33
N GLY A 208 18.84 -7.04 -33.12
CA GLY A 208 19.83 -6.31 -32.32
C GLY A 208 20.91 -5.59 -33.14
N GLU A 209 20.93 -5.76 -34.47
CA GLU A 209 21.88 -5.12 -35.39
C GLU A 209 21.23 -3.95 -36.17
N LEU A 210 22.05 -2.96 -36.54
CA LEU A 210 21.64 -1.84 -37.39
C LEU A 210 21.82 -2.25 -38.87
N VAL A 211 20.72 -2.64 -39.52
CA VAL A 211 20.74 -3.25 -40.86
C VAL A 211 20.78 -2.21 -41.98
N GLN A 212 20.22 -1.02 -41.75
CA GLN A 212 20.20 0.08 -42.72
C GLN A 212 20.02 1.43 -42.02
N GLU A 213 20.66 2.47 -42.56
CA GLU A 213 20.47 3.87 -42.13
C GLU A 213 20.51 4.85 -43.33
N GLY A 214 19.93 6.04 -43.14
CA GLY A 214 19.96 7.13 -44.14
C GLY A 214 18.72 8.01 -44.10
N HIS A 215 18.61 8.97 -45.04
CA HIS A 215 17.36 9.71 -45.24
C HIS A 215 16.32 8.82 -45.93
N ARG A 216 15.06 8.85 -45.47
CA ARG A 216 13.95 8.02 -45.97
C ARG A 216 13.90 7.95 -47.51
N LYS A 217 13.90 9.10 -48.18
CA LYS A 217 13.84 9.26 -49.65
C LYS A 217 14.99 8.59 -50.42
N ARG A 218 16.14 8.37 -49.79
CA ARG A 218 17.25 7.59 -50.37
C ARG A 218 17.07 6.10 -50.13
N MET A 219 16.56 5.71 -48.96
CA MET A 219 16.29 4.31 -48.60
C MET A 219 15.16 3.72 -49.46
N GLU A 220 14.10 4.49 -49.75
CA GLU A 220 13.00 4.11 -50.64
C GLU A 220 13.46 3.77 -52.08
N GLN A 221 14.55 4.40 -52.54
CA GLN A 221 15.10 4.20 -53.89
C GLN A 221 15.94 2.92 -54.03
N ILE A 222 16.31 2.27 -52.92
CA ILE A 222 17.12 1.03 -52.95
C ILE A 222 16.16 -0.17 -53.01
N TYR A 223 16.10 -0.78 -54.19
CA TYR A 223 15.26 -1.96 -54.45
C TYR A 223 15.70 -3.16 -53.59
N ASP A 224 14.73 -3.88 -53.01
CA ASP A 224 14.93 -5.03 -52.10
C ASP A 224 15.80 -4.70 -50.85
N SER A 225 15.80 -3.43 -50.43
CA SER A 225 16.44 -3.02 -49.17
C SER A 225 15.64 -3.45 -47.93
N PRO A 226 16.28 -3.57 -46.75
CA PRO A 226 15.59 -3.75 -45.47
C PRO A 226 14.43 -2.75 -45.26
N PHE A 227 14.55 -1.49 -45.70
CA PHE A 227 13.45 -0.52 -45.65
C PHE A 227 12.26 -0.90 -46.53
N GLN A 228 12.49 -1.33 -47.77
CA GLN A 228 11.40 -1.81 -48.63
C GLN A 228 10.74 -3.08 -48.09
N ARG A 229 11.53 -4.00 -47.50
CA ARG A 229 11.00 -5.20 -46.84
C ARG A 229 10.15 -4.83 -45.62
N PHE A 230 10.61 -3.89 -44.79
CA PHE A 230 9.87 -3.38 -43.63
C PHE A 230 8.54 -2.70 -44.06
N LEU A 231 8.56 -1.85 -45.09
CA LEU A 231 7.35 -1.27 -45.71
C LEU A 231 6.38 -2.34 -46.22
N SER A 232 6.86 -3.37 -46.92
CA SER A 232 6.01 -4.44 -47.44
C SER A 232 5.40 -5.32 -46.34
N PHE A 233 6.10 -5.48 -45.21
CA PHE A 233 5.62 -6.25 -44.07
C PHE A 233 4.51 -5.51 -43.31
N GLU A 234 4.62 -4.18 -43.17
CA GLU A 234 3.54 -3.34 -42.63
C GLU A 234 2.31 -3.34 -43.56
N ALA A 235 2.51 -3.35 -44.88
CA ALA A 235 1.42 -3.48 -45.86
C ALA A 235 0.70 -4.84 -45.79
N VAL A 236 1.42 -5.96 -45.62
CA VAL A 236 0.85 -7.32 -45.50
C VAL A 236 0.15 -7.55 -44.15
N THR A 237 0.42 -6.72 -43.14
CA THR A 237 -0.27 -6.77 -41.83
C THR A 237 -1.46 -5.81 -41.73
N ALA A 238 -1.74 -5.02 -42.77
CA ALA A 238 -3.02 -4.34 -42.93
C ALA A 238 -4.08 -5.34 -43.45
N PRO A 239 -5.32 -5.34 -42.91
CA PRO A 239 -6.35 -6.26 -43.38
C PRO A 239 -6.89 -5.85 -44.75
N ASP A 240 -6.53 -6.59 -45.79
CA ASP A 240 -6.99 -6.36 -47.16
C ASP A 240 -8.50 -6.65 -47.28
N ALA A 241 -9.30 -5.62 -47.57
CA ALA A 241 -10.76 -5.67 -47.51
C ALA A 241 -11.43 -6.40 -48.71
N SER A 242 -10.65 -7.12 -49.53
CA SER A 242 -11.07 -7.64 -50.84
C SER A 242 -11.27 -9.16 -50.92
N GLU A 243 -10.84 -9.96 -49.94
CA GLU A 243 -10.93 -11.44 -50.03
C GLU A 243 -12.19 -12.06 -49.39
N ILE A 244 -13.14 -11.26 -48.88
CA ILE A 244 -14.42 -11.76 -48.33
C ILE A 244 -15.50 -11.92 -49.42
N GLN A 245 -15.19 -12.57 -50.55
CA GLN A 245 -16.22 -12.91 -51.54
C GLN A 245 -15.95 -14.10 -52.51
N ALA A 246 -15.42 -15.23 -52.02
CA ALA A 246 -15.55 -16.53 -52.71
C ALA A 246 -15.44 -17.71 -51.73
N GLY A 247 -16.57 -18.36 -51.39
CA GLY A 247 -16.60 -19.43 -50.38
C GLY A 247 -17.87 -20.26 -50.38
N THR A 248 -18.37 -20.66 -51.55
CA THR A 248 -19.62 -21.41 -51.71
C THR A 248 -19.53 -22.81 -51.09
N GLU A 249 -20.64 -23.24 -50.46
CA GLU A 249 -20.80 -24.50 -49.74
C GLU A 249 -20.33 -25.75 -50.50
N LYS A 250 -19.65 -26.66 -49.80
CA LYS A 250 -19.56 -28.09 -50.13
C LYS A 250 -19.03 -28.92 -48.97
N GLU A 251 -19.88 -29.80 -48.44
CA GLU A 251 -19.43 -31.04 -47.79
C GLU A 251 -18.85 -32.00 -48.87
N PRO A 252 -18.02 -32.98 -48.48
CA PRO A 252 -18.62 -34.33 -48.37
C PRO A 252 -18.02 -35.26 -47.29
N ASP A 253 -18.91 -36.12 -46.78
CA ASP A 253 -18.80 -37.57 -46.51
C ASP A 253 -17.68 -38.18 -45.63
N GLU A 254 -18.12 -39.13 -44.79
CA GLU A 254 -17.29 -40.16 -44.14
C GLU A 254 -17.00 -41.31 -45.12
N ASP A 255 -15.78 -41.88 -45.13
CA ASP A 255 -15.65 -43.36 -45.01
C ASP A 255 -14.23 -43.83 -44.59
N LEU A 256 -14.15 -45.12 -44.22
CA LEU A 256 -13.04 -45.82 -43.58
C LEU A 256 -11.89 -46.25 -44.52
N ALA A 257 -10.64 -46.29 -44.02
CA ALA A 257 -10.00 -47.54 -43.54
C ALA A 257 -8.44 -47.58 -43.57
N ARG A 258 -7.83 -47.87 -42.39
CA ARG A 258 -6.62 -48.73 -42.17
C ARG A 258 -5.26 -48.19 -42.74
N GLU A 259 -4.07 -48.64 -42.31
CA GLU A 259 -3.62 -49.79 -41.50
C GLU A 259 -2.80 -49.41 -40.22
N LYS A 260 -2.18 -50.41 -39.56
CA LYS A 260 -1.39 -50.31 -38.31
C LYS A 260 0.13 -50.61 -38.55
N PRO A 261 0.92 -51.25 -37.63
CA PRO A 261 1.89 -50.52 -36.82
C PRO A 261 3.34 -51.10 -36.90
N THR A 262 4.27 -50.50 -36.16
CA THR A 262 5.52 -51.17 -35.74
C THR A 262 5.85 -50.80 -34.29
N ASP A 263 5.97 -51.80 -33.42
CA ASP A 263 6.59 -51.70 -32.10
C ASP A 263 8.13 -51.71 -32.22
N ASP A 264 8.82 -50.97 -31.34
CA ASP A 264 9.75 -51.53 -30.34
C ASP A 264 10.33 -50.35 -29.52
N SER A 265 10.00 -50.15 -28.25
CA SER A 265 10.16 -50.99 -27.04
C SER A 265 11.55 -50.86 -26.38
N LEU A 266 11.66 -49.93 -25.42
CA LEU A 266 12.53 -50.09 -24.25
C LEU A 266 12.19 -49.13 -23.08
N GLU A 267 11.09 -49.41 -22.38
CA GLU A 267 11.05 -49.03 -20.96
C GLU A 267 11.78 -50.09 -20.13
N ALA A 268 12.71 -49.67 -19.26
CA ALA A 268 12.62 -49.86 -17.81
C ALA A 268 13.97 -49.66 -17.09
N HIS A 269 13.90 -49.34 -15.79
CA HIS A 269 14.99 -49.40 -14.80
C HIS A 269 16.19 -48.45 -14.98
N LEU A 270 16.01 -47.19 -14.59
CA LEU A 270 17.05 -46.46 -13.82
C LEU A 270 16.42 -45.54 -12.75
N HIS A 271 15.83 -46.16 -11.72
CA HIS A 271 15.46 -45.45 -10.48
C HIS A 271 16.61 -45.50 -9.47
N ALA A 272 17.25 -44.37 -9.19
CA ALA A 272 17.90 -44.03 -7.92
C ALA A 272 18.38 -42.57 -7.96
N GLY A 273 17.85 -41.69 -7.10
CA GLY A 273 18.14 -40.25 -7.17
C GLY A 273 17.30 -39.40 -6.23
N GLU A 274 17.23 -39.78 -4.96
CA GLU A 274 16.40 -39.10 -3.96
C GLU A 274 16.90 -37.68 -3.66
N ASN A 275 16.01 -36.68 -3.71
CA ASN A 275 15.43 -36.15 -2.47
C ASN A 275 14.27 -35.16 -2.73
N PRO A 276 13.11 -35.31 -2.07
CA PRO A 276 12.04 -34.32 -2.11
C PRO A 276 12.31 -33.17 -1.13
N ARG A 277 11.95 -31.93 -1.51
CA ARG A 277 11.74 -30.85 -0.54
C ARG A 277 10.27 -30.50 -0.44
N TYR A 278 9.66 -30.94 0.66
CA TYR A 278 8.29 -30.65 1.03
C TYR A 278 8.05 -29.15 1.18
N SER A 279 6.94 -28.67 0.62
CA SER A 279 6.19 -27.55 1.18
C SER A 279 4.92 -28.12 1.82
N TYR A 280 4.69 -27.84 3.10
CA TYR A 280 3.61 -28.48 3.86
C TYR A 280 2.31 -27.65 3.81
N LEU A 281 1.36 -28.08 2.97
CA LEU A 281 -0.08 -27.85 3.19
C LEU A 281 -0.85 -29.15 2.91
N PRO A 282 -1.38 -29.84 3.94
CA PRO A 282 -2.13 -31.09 3.74
C PRO A 282 -3.47 -30.86 3.05
N ALA A 283 -3.57 -31.20 1.76
CA ALA A 283 -4.80 -31.22 0.97
C ALA A 283 -5.79 -32.34 1.37
N LEU A 284 -5.91 -32.62 2.67
CA LEU A 284 -6.75 -33.66 3.27
C LEU A 284 -7.94 -33.12 4.09
N PHE A 285 -8.05 -31.79 4.24
CA PHE A 285 -9.14 -31.14 4.99
C PHE A 285 -9.95 -30.13 4.16
N ALA A 286 -9.55 -29.83 2.92
CA ALA A 286 -10.06 -28.71 2.14
C ALA A 286 -11.54 -28.82 1.69
N ASP A 287 -12.11 -30.04 1.59
CA ASP A 287 -13.30 -30.28 0.75
C ASP A 287 -14.55 -30.79 1.48
N ARG A 288 -14.66 -30.66 2.82
CA ARG A 288 -15.87 -31.15 3.56
C ARG A 288 -16.49 -30.31 4.67
N HIS A 289 -15.83 -29.31 5.25
CA HIS A 289 -16.30 -28.77 6.55
C HIS A 289 -16.95 -27.37 6.55
N THR A 290 -16.64 -26.48 5.61
CA THR A 290 -17.13 -25.09 5.64
C THR A 290 -18.60 -24.90 5.22
N LYS A 291 -19.12 -25.72 4.29
CA LYS A 291 -20.44 -25.50 3.67
C LYS A 291 -21.65 -25.84 4.56
N ALA A 292 -21.48 -26.57 5.66
CA ALA A 292 -22.60 -27.11 6.45
C ALA A 292 -23.14 -26.18 7.55
N ALA A 293 -22.34 -25.23 8.05
CA ALA A 293 -22.66 -24.49 9.27
C ALA A 293 -23.49 -23.19 9.08
N PHE A 294 -23.55 -22.65 7.86
CA PHE A 294 -23.86 -21.22 7.66
C PHE A 294 -25.27 -20.85 7.16
N ARG A 295 -26.21 -21.81 7.05
CA ARG A 295 -27.57 -21.55 6.55
C ARG A 295 -28.59 -21.02 7.59
N GLY A 296 -28.19 -20.75 8.84
CA GLY A 296 -29.16 -20.48 9.93
C GLY A 296 -28.85 -19.38 10.94
N ALA A 297 -27.88 -18.48 10.68
CA ALA A 297 -27.32 -17.60 11.72
C ALA A 297 -27.54 -16.08 11.57
N TYR A 298 -28.13 -15.58 10.47
CA TYR A 298 -28.23 -14.15 10.19
C TYR A 298 -29.67 -13.66 10.01
N GLY A 299 -30.37 -13.50 11.14
CA GLY A 299 -31.68 -12.84 11.19
C GLY A 299 -31.58 -11.32 11.26
N PHE A 300 -31.15 -10.68 10.16
CA PHE A 300 -31.17 -9.21 10.01
C PHE A 300 -31.80 -8.83 8.67
N GLY A 301 -33.13 -8.94 8.59
CA GLY A 301 -33.91 -8.55 7.42
C GLY A 301 -34.99 -7.53 7.78
N THR A 302 -34.71 -6.24 7.57
CA THR A 302 -35.69 -5.15 7.43
C THR A 302 -34.98 -3.91 6.89
N PRO A 303 -35.23 -3.49 5.64
CA PRO A 303 -34.94 -2.12 5.21
C PRO A 303 -36.02 -1.19 5.77
N LEU A 304 -35.62 -0.02 6.26
CA LEU A 304 -36.53 1.05 6.69
C LEU A 304 -36.14 2.35 5.97
N SER A 305 -36.71 2.53 4.78
CA SER A 305 -36.92 3.84 4.19
C SER A 305 -38.08 4.57 4.89
N GLU A 306 -38.13 5.89 4.70
CA GLU A 306 -39.20 6.80 5.15
C GLU A 306 -39.39 6.96 6.68
N LEU A 307 -38.75 7.99 7.26
CA LEU A 307 -39.48 8.97 8.08
C LEU A 307 -38.70 10.29 8.32
N GLY A 308 -39.41 11.42 8.18
CA GLY A 308 -39.33 12.58 9.10
C GLY A 308 -38.07 13.45 9.14
N SER A 309 -38.21 14.72 8.73
CA SER A 309 -37.23 15.79 8.99
C SER A 309 -37.04 16.11 10.48
N PRO A 310 -35.84 16.57 10.91
CA PRO A 310 -35.54 16.85 12.32
C PRO A 310 -36.21 18.14 12.82
N ASN A 311 -36.43 18.22 14.15
CA ASN A 311 -36.94 19.42 14.81
C ASN A 311 -35.97 19.90 15.91
N SER A 312 -35.85 21.21 16.08
CA SER A 312 -34.79 21.86 16.87
C SER A 312 -35.14 22.04 18.35
N GLN A 313 -34.13 22.08 19.24
CA GLN A 313 -34.26 22.82 20.51
C GLN A 313 -32.94 23.39 21.05
N PHE A 314 -33.01 24.62 21.57
CA PHE A 314 -31.92 25.38 22.20
C PHE A 314 -32.05 25.37 23.72
N THR A 315 -30.94 25.18 24.45
CA THR A 315 -30.69 25.73 25.81
C THR A 315 -29.17 25.84 26.02
N SER A 316 -28.54 27.01 26.01
CA SER A 316 -28.48 28.02 27.09
C SER A 316 -27.81 27.52 28.39
N GLY A 317 -26.61 28.02 28.70
CA GLY A 317 -25.98 27.89 30.04
C GLY A 317 -26.56 28.88 31.06
N PRO A 318 -25.98 28.96 32.27
CA PRO A 318 -25.35 30.25 32.63
C PRO A 318 -24.15 30.22 33.60
N SER A 319 -23.48 31.40 33.67
CA SER A 319 -22.86 32.03 34.86
C SER A 319 -21.76 31.33 35.69
N SER A 320 -20.56 31.94 35.68
CA SER A 320 -19.65 31.99 36.85
C SER A 320 -20.20 32.88 37.97
N PRO A 321 -19.59 32.88 39.18
CA PRO A 321 -19.08 34.16 39.67
C PRO A 321 -17.81 34.15 40.57
N THR A 322 -17.04 35.25 40.48
CA THR A 322 -16.32 36.00 41.55
C THR A 322 -15.15 35.40 42.37
N ASN A 323 -14.01 36.12 42.31
CA ASN A 323 -13.16 36.64 43.42
C ASN A 323 -12.48 35.66 44.42
N ARG A 324 -11.33 35.97 45.07
CA ARG A 324 -10.66 37.27 45.38
C ARG A 324 -9.13 37.09 45.63
N ARG A 325 -8.42 38.22 45.76
CA ARG A 325 -7.06 38.55 46.32
C ARG A 325 -6.41 37.50 47.27
N SER A 326 -5.08 37.44 47.50
CA SER A 326 -4.09 38.55 47.66
C SER A 326 -2.60 38.14 47.55
N SER A 327 -1.70 39.14 47.34
CA SER A 327 -0.27 39.29 47.77
C SER A 327 0.56 38.05 48.17
N GLY A 328 1.76 37.82 47.63
CA GLY A 328 3.04 38.50 48.01
C GLY A 328 3.85 37.59 48.98
N THR A 329 5.19 37.59 49.08
CA THR A 329 6.28 38.45 48.56
C THR A 329 7.59 37.64 48.34
N ASP A 330 8.58 38.21 47.65
CA ASP A 330 10.01 37.81 47.66
C ASP A 330 10.67 38.11 49.06
N PRO A 331 12.00 37.87 49.34
CA PRO A 331 13.10 37.45 48.44
C PRO A 331 14.22 36.51 48.99
N ALA A 332 15.14 36.14 48.07
CA ALA A 332 16.61 36.03 48.21
C ALA A 332 17.35 34.86 48.94
N ALA A 333 18.47 34.45 48.28
CA ALA A 333 19.78 34.04 48.84
C ALA A 333 19.93 32.71 49.63
N SER A 334 21.09 32.04 49.74
CA SER A 334 22.36 32.01 48.96
C SER A 334 23.34 30.95 49.55
N HIS A 335 24.36 30.50 48.79
CA HIS A 335 25.45 29.57 49.22
C HIS A 335 25.02 28.13 49.61
N GLY A 336 25.89 27.11 49.63
CA GLY A 336 27.28 26.99 49.17
C GLY A 336 28.00 25.76 49.78
N LEU A 337 29.20 25.42 49.25
CA LEU A 337 30.09 24.27 49.61
C LEU A 337 29.53 22.88 49.21
N GLN A 338 30.22 21.91 48.59
CA GLN A 338 31.65 21.54 48.38
C GLN A 338 32.23 20.55 49.43
N ILE A 339 33.06 19.60 48.94
CA ILE A 339 34.17 18.83 49.57
C ILE A 339 34.08 17.29 49.39
N ASP A 340 35.16 16.75 48.80
CA ASP A 340 35.83 15.43 48.78
C ASP A 340 35.01 14.11 48.68
N ASP A 341 35.36 13.08 47.88
CA ASP A 341 36.63 12.48 47.39
C ASP A 341 37.24 11.39 48.32
N THR A 342 37.53 10.21 47.75
CA THR A 342 38.65 9.28 48.10
C THR A 342 38.60 7.93 47.34
N THR A 343 39.67 7.63 46.58
CA THR A 343 40.52 6.39 46.55
C THR A 343 40.02 5.03 47.13
N ARG A 344 40.40 3.79 46.72
CA ARG A 344 41.70 3.10 46.33
C ARG A 344 41.37 1.57 46.10
N GLN A 345 42.19 0.57 45.68
CA GLN A 345 43.49 0.43 44.98
C GLN A 345 43.73 -1.04 44.48
N SER A 346 44.25 -1.25 43.24
CA SER A 346 45.01 -2.46 42.80
C SER A 346 44.29 -3.84 42.72
N ASN A 347 44.82 -4.95 42.16
CA ASN A 347 46.17 -5.27 41.63
C ASN A 347 46.18 -6.42 40.55
N LYS A 348 47.35 -6.59 39.90
CA LYS A 348 47.94 -7.65 39.03
C LYS A 348 47.33 -9.10 38.99
N THR A 349 47.59 -10.00 38.02
CA THR A 349 48.75 -10.16 37.08
C THR A 349 48.46 -11.05 35.82
N SER A 350 49.21 -10.80 34.73
CA SER A 350 49.75 -11.74 33.70
C SER A 350 48.88 -12.79 32.96
N GLY A 351 48.99 -12.79 31.61
CA GLY A 351 49.16 -14.02 30.82
C GLY A 351 48.26 -14.21 29.57
N GLY A 352 48.88 -14.61 28.45
CA GLY A 352 48.18 -15.25 27.31
C GLY A 352 47.83 -14.35 26.12
N SER A 353 48.38 -14.65 24.94
CA SER A 353 48.04 -14.05 23.65
C SER A 353 46.89 -14.78 22.95
N LYS A 354 45.89 -14.05 22.43
CA LYS A 354 45.07 -14.48 21.28
C LYS A 354 44.32 -13.29 20.67
N GLU A 355 44.19 -13.30 19.35
CA GLU A 355 43.48 -12.26 18.59
C GLU A 355 41.97 -12.35 18.79
N THR A 356 41.31 -11.20 18.98
CA THR A 356 39.88 -11.03 18.70
C THR A 356 39.64 -9.60 18.20
N ASN A 357 39.16 -9.46 16.96
CA ASN A 357 38.73 -8.17 16.42
C ASN A 357 37.43 -7.73 17.11
N ASN A 358 37.45 -6.58 17.78
CA ASN A 358 36.28 -6.07 18.49
C ASN A 358 35.93 -4.64 18.01
N ARG A 359 34.78 -4.50 17.33
CA ARG A 359 34.31 -3.22 16.77
C ARG A 359 33.91 -2.28 17.91
N LYS A 360 34.62 -1.15 18.07
CA LYS A 360 34.14 -0.03 18.89
C LYS A 360 32.87 0.57 18.25
N SER A 361 31.86 0.87 19.06
CA SER A 361 30.63 1.50 18.57
C SER A 361 30.82 3.01 18.36
N MET A 362 30.48 3.52 17.18
CA MET A 362 30.60 4.97 16.86
C MET A 362 29.54 5.85 17.53
N ALA A 363 28.54 5.26 18.20
CA ALA A 363 27.38 6.00 18.71
C ALA A 363 27.72 7.18 19.66
N PRO A 364 28.65 7.07 20.63
CA PRO A 364 28.95 8.18 21.53
C PRO A 364 29.65 9.35 20.82
N GLU A 365 30.54 9.05 19.87
CA GLU A 365 31.34 10.06 19.17
C GLU A 365 30.50 10.85 18.16
N LEU A 366 29.57 10.18 17.47
CA LEU A 366 28.58 10.82 16.62
C LEU A 366 27.63 11.72 17.44
N LEU A 367 27.21 11.28 18.63
CA LEU A 367 26.38 12.11 19.52
C LEU A 367 27.13 13.37 19.96
N TYR A 368 28.41 13.25 20.31
CA TYR A 368 29.25 14.39 20.71
C TYR A 368 29.39 15.42 19.58
N LYS A 369 29.73 14.97 18.37
CA LYS A 369 29.82 15.82 17.16
C LYS A 369 28.48 16.46 16.78
N PHE A 370 27.35 15.81 17.09
CA PHE A 370 26.01 16.37 16.87
C PHE A 370 25.64 17.45 17.90
N VAL A 371 26.01 17.29 19.17
CA VAL A 371 25.85 18.32 20.21
C VAL A 371 26.76 19.52 19.92
N GLU A 372 27.99 19.29 19.49
CA GLU A 372 28.95 20.34 19.12
C GLU A 372 28.46 21.17 17.92
N SER A 373 28.07 20.52 16.82
CA SER A 373 27.55 21.21 15.62
C SER A 373 26.22 21.93 15.84
N THR A 374 25.33 21.42 16.69
CA THR A 374 24.09 22.15 17.07
C THR A 374 24.36 23.31 18.02
N GLY A 375 25.35 23.20 18.91
CA GLY A 375 25.83 24.31 19.74
C GLY A 375 26.42 25.45 18.91
N ASP A 376 27.26 25.13 17.93
CA ASP A 376 27.90 26.13 17.07
C ASP A 376 26.89 26.84 16.14
N LEU A 377 25.88 26.11 15.65
CA LEU A 377 24.78 26.69 14.86
C LEU A 377 23.89 27.61 15.72
N ALA A 378 23.66 27.27 16.99
CA ALA A 378 22.97 28.13 17.96
C ALA A 378 23.80 29.36 18.37
N ALA A 379 25.14 29.27 18.37
CA ALA A 379 26.03 30.42 18.59
C ALA A 379 25.98 31.39 17.41
N ARG A 380 26.07 30.88 16.17
CA ARG A 380 25.94 31.68 14.94
C ARG A 380 24.59 32.40 14.86
N ALA A 381 23.51 31.75 15.28
CA ALA A 381 22.16 32.35 15.35
C ALA A 381 22.02 33.48 16.38
N ARG A 382 22.96 33.66 17.31
CA ARG A 382 22.98 34.80 18.26
C ARG A 382 23.75 36.00 17.72
N LEU A 383 24.73 35.78 16.83
CA LEU A 383 25.56 36.84 16.25
C LEU A 383 24.85 37.69 15.19
N THR A 384 23.72 37.22 14.64
CA THR A 384 22.93 37.95 13.63
C THR A 384 21.86 38.90 14.23
N SER A 385 21.68 38.94 15.54
CA SER A 385 20.62 39.72 16.22
C SER A 385 21.09 41.13 16.63
N GLY A 386 21.53 41.92 15.66
CA GLY A 386 22.01 43.30 15.88
C GLY A 386 20.92 44.36 15.92
N ASN A 387 20.57 44.85 17.12
CA ASN A 387 19.92 46.15 17.42
C ASN A 387 18.97 46.79 16.37
N SER A 388 17.65 46.74 16.63
CA SER A 388 16.77 47.88 16.31
C SER A 388 15.68 48.08 17.38
N ARG A 389 15.52 49.32 17.86
CA ARG A 389 14.53 49.69 18.90
C ARG A 389 13.19 50.03 18.24
N ARG A 390 12.13 49.26 18.52
CA ARG A 390 10.75 49.63 18.11
C ARG A 390 10.26 50.86 18.88
N ARG A 391 10.06 51.98 18.19
CA ARG A 391 9.33 53.16 18.65
C ARG A 391 7.88 53.08 18.12
N ARG A 392 6.87 53.30 18.97
CA ARG A 392 5.47 53.43 18.52
C ARG A 392 5.21 54.87 18.03
N LEU A 393 4.36 55.01 17.03
CA LEU A 393 3.62 56.23 16.70
C LEU A 393 2.13 55.90 16.46
N PRO A 394 1.21 56.88 16.55
CA PRO A 394 -0.23 56.65 16.56
C PRO A 394 -0.91 56.87 15.18
N SER A 395 -2.21 56.62 15.13
CA SER A 395 -3.12 56.92 14.01
C SER A 395 -3.42 58.42 13.86
N ASP A 396 -3.46 58.93 12.63
CA ASP A 396 -4.73 59.24 11.91
C ASP A 396 -4.45 59.62 10.44
N GLY A 397 -5.48 59.74 9.59
CA GLY A 397 -5.38 60.29 8.22
C GLY A 397 -5.81 59.35 7.06
N SER A 398 -6.23 59.93 5.92
CA SER A 398 -7.13 59.24 4.96
C SER A 398 -6.86 59.50 3.46
N ILE A 399 -6.99 58.43 2.63
CA ILE A 399 -7.37 58.42 1.18
C ILE A 399 -6.29 58.97 0.20
N PRO A 400 -6.20 58.54 -1.10
CA PRO A 400 -6.94 57.52 -1.87
C PRO A 400 -6.09 56.30 -2.31
N ALA A 401 -6.66 55.41 -3.14
CA ALA A 401 -6.05 54.17 -3.61
C ALA A 401 -5.58 54.21 -5.08
N VAL A 402 -4.57 53.38 -5.42
CA VAL A 402 -4.25 52.98 -6.80
C VAL A 402 -4.04 51.45 -6.89
N ILE A 403 -4.74 50.88 -7.86
CA ILE A 403 -4.77 49.51 -8.39
C ILE A 403 -3.44 48.74 -8.39
N GLY A 404 -3.51 47.42 -8.10
CA GLY A 404 -2.66 46.41 -8.76
C GLY A 404 -1.63 45.66 -7.90
N GLY A 405 -2.06 44.65 -7.14
CA GLY A 405 -1.14 43.72 -6.48
C GLY A 405 -1.82 42.82 -5.44
N THR A 406 -2.10 41.57 -5.80
CA THR A 406 -2.71 40.60 -4.87
C THR A 406 -1.64 39.89 -4.07
N GLU A 407 -1.33 40.38 -2.86
CA GLU A 407 -0.45 39.64 -1.93
C GLU A 407 -1.04 38.27 -1.58
N MET A 408 -0.20 37.23 -1.59
CA MET A 408 -0.63 35.88 -1.21
C MET A 408 -0.92 35.83 0.30
N GLN A 409 -2.19 35.60 0.65
CA GLN A 409 -2.52 35.27 2.05
C GLN A 409 -1.90 33.91 2.44
N PRO A 410 -1.33 33.77 3.65
CA PRO A 410 -0.73 32.52 4.09
C PRO A 410 -1.78 31.41 4.18
N LEU A 411 -1.51 30.29 3.51
CA LEU A 411 -2.39 29.11 3.39
C LEU A 411 -2.64 28.42 4.74
N SER A 412 -3.48 29.02 5.56
CA SER A 412 -3.98 28.46 6.82
C SER A 412 -5.49 28.63 6.87
N LYS A 413 -6.21 27.50 7.04
CA LYS A 413 -7.67 27.37 6.90
C LYS A 413 -8.22 27.34 5.46
N TYR A 414 -7.61 26.54 4.58
CA TYR A 414 -8.47 25.73 3.70
C TYR A 414 -9.27 24.79 4.62
N LYS A 415 -10.52 25.16 4.91
CA LYS A 415 -11.46 24.30 5.62
C LYS A 415 -11.79 23.15 4.67
N LYS A 416 -11.19 21.97 4.89
CA LYS A 416 -11.45 20.76 4.09
C LYS A 416 -12.96 20.61 3.99
N LYS A 417 -13.50 20.66 2.77
CA LYS A 417 -14.94 20.42 2.55
C LYS A 417 -15.13 18.94 2.84
N GLU A 418 -15.67 18.64 4.02
CA GLU A 418 -15.95 17.27 4.44
C GLU A 418 -17.02 16.72 3.50
N LEU A 419 -16.55 15.97 2.49
CA LEU A 419 -17.30 14.85 1.93
C LEU A 419 -17.82 14.01 3.11
N PRO A 420 -19.02 13.42 3.02
CA PRO A 420 -19.55 12.59 4.10
C PRO A 420 -18.51 11.56 4.53
N GLN A 421 -18.09 11.63 5.80
CA GLN A 421 -17.32 10.56 6.41
C GLN A 421 -18.30 9.42 6.66
N ASP A 422 -18.54 8.61 5.63
CA ASP A 422 -19.39 7.43 5.75
C ASP A 422 -18.82 6.53 6.87
N ASP A 423 -19.68 6.13 7.81
CA ASP A 423 -19.29 5.95 9.21
C ASP A 423 -17.99 5.12 9.38
N GLN A 424 -17.02 5.68 10.12
CA GLN A 424 -15.97 4.87 10.73
C GLN A 424 -16.60 3.99 11.83
N ARG A 425 -17.24 2.88 11.41
CA ARG A 425 -17.90 1.90 12.29
C ARG A 425 -16.86 1.09 13.07
N ILE A 426 -16.28 1.73 14.08
CA ILE A 426 -15.38 1.09 15.04
C ILE A 426 -16.20 0.06 15.85
N PHE A 427 -16.21 -1.19 15.39
CA PHE A 427 -16.95 -2.30 15.99
C PHE A 427 -16.70 -2.39 17.50
N SER A 428 -17.71 -2.78 18.28
CA SER A 428 -17.51 -3.00 19.72
C SER A 428 -16.56 -4.19 19.94
N LEU A 429 -15.78 -4.18 21.02
CA LEU A 429 -14.88 -5.30 21.31
C LEU A 429 -15.65 -6.61 21.55
N GLN A 430 -16.89 -6.52 22.02
CA GLN A 430 -17.83 -7.64 22.10
C GLN A 430 -18.26 -8.16 20.71
N ALA A 431 -18.52 -7.27 19.74
CA ALA A 431 -18.83 -7.67 18.36
C ALA A 431 -17.62 -8.35 17.70
N ILE A 432 -16.42 -7.81 17.88
CA ILE A 432 -15.16 -8.38 17.36
C ILE A 432 -14.93 -9.78 17.93
N LEU A 433 -14.93 -9.94 19.26
CA LEU A 433 -14.76 -11.26 19.89
C LEU A 433 -15.93 -12.22 19.57
N GLY A 434 -17.13 -11.70 19.34
CA GLY A 434 -18.29 -12.47 18.88
C GLY A 434 -18.08 -13.18 17.54
N THR A 435 -17.12 -12.74 16.71
CA THR A 435 -16.78 -13.42 15.45
C THR A 435 -15.97 -14.71 15.63
N ILE A 436 -15.30 -14.91 16.77
CA ILE A 436 -14.41 -16.06 17.04
C ILE A 436 -15.19 -17.38 17.06
N TRP A 437 -16.31 -17.43 17.79
CA TRP A 437 -17.05 -18.68 17.98
C TRP A 437 -17.69 -19.20 16.66
N PRO A 438 -18.30 -18.36 15.81
CA PRO A 438 -18.76 -18.77 14.48
C PRO A 438 -17.63 -19.18 13.53
N SER A 439 -16.45 -18.53 13.56
CA SER A 439 -15.35 -18.82 12.63
C SER A 439 -14.57 -20.10 12.95
N LEU A 440 -14.70 -20.64 14.16
CA LEU A 440 -13.91 -21.78 14.62
C LEU A 440 -14.70 -23.09 14.52
N ASP A 441 -14.05 -24.13 14.02
CA ASP A 441 -14.53 -25.52 14.02
C ASP A 441 -14.77 -26.07 15.43
N TRP A 442 -15.57 -27.14 15.54
CA TRP A 442 -15.89 -27.80 16.80
C TRP A 442 -14.64 -28.20 17.61
N TYR A 443 -13.60 -28.70 16.95
CA TYR A 443 -12.31 -29.04 17.57
C TYR A 443 -11.63 -27.80 18.16
N MET A 444 -11.60 -26.69 17.42
CA MET A 444 -10.99 -25.43 17.88
C MET A 444 -11.78 -24.79 19.04
N ARG A 445 -13.11 -25.01 19.10
CA ARG A 445 -13.93 -24.62 20.27
C ARG A 445 -13.56 -25.43 21.51
N VAL A 446 -13.26 -26.73 21.38
CA VAL A 446 -12.73 -27.54 22.49
C VAL A 446 -11.34 -27.06 22.91
N VAL A 447 -10.47 -26.71 21.95
CA VAL A 447 -9.15 -26.11 22.23
C VAL A 447 -9.27 -24.80 23.03
N LEU A 448 -10.22 -23.92 22.69
CA LEU A 448 -10.49 -22.72 23.48
C LEU A 448 -10.93 -23.04 24.92
N ILE A 449 -11.81 -24.03 25.13
CA ILE A 449 -12.23 -24.45 26.48
C ILE A 449 -11.04 -24.98 27.29
N ILE A 450 -10.16 -25.78 26.69
CA ILE A 450 -8.93 -26.27 27.34
C ILE A 450 -8.01 -25.09 27.71
N SER A 451 -7.87 -24.09 26.83
CA SER A 451 -7.10 -22.88 27.12
C SER A 451 -7.69 -22.09 28.30
N LEU A 452 -9.02 -22.00 28.42
CA LEU A 452 -9.70 -21.34 29.55
C LEU A 452 -9.44 -22.06 30.88
N VAL A 453 -9.39 -23.40 30.88
CA VAL A 453 -9.00 -24.18 32.06
C VAL A 453 -7.53 -23.92 32.42
N ALA A 454 -6.61 -23.94 31.45
CA ALA A 454 -5.19 -23.65 31.69
C ALA A 454 -4.96 -22.22 32.24
N ALA A 455 -5.69 -21.23 31.71
CA ALA A 455 -5.66 -19.85 32.22
C ALA A 455 -6.23 -19.74 33.65
N SER A 456 -7.27 -20.50 33.97
CA SER A 456 -7.86 -20.56 35.31
C SER A 456 -6.89 -21.15 36.34
N ILE A 457 -6.18 -22.22 35.97
CA ILE A 457 -5.10 -22.81 36.78
C ILE A 457 -3.99 -21.78 37.00
N ASN A 458 -3.50 -21.15 35.93
CA ASN A 458 -2.41 -20.17 36.02
C ASN A 458 -2.78 -18.94 36.88
N GLY A 459 -4.00 -18.41 36.76
CA GLY A 459 -4.51 -17.33 37.61
C GLY A 459 -4.65 -17.71 39.10
N ALA A 460 -4.93 -18.99 39.38
CA ALA A 460 -4.99 -19.53 40.75
C ALA A 460 -3.59 -19.85 41.33
N CYS A 461 -2.55 -20.03 40.52
CA CYS A 461 -1.20 -20.32 41.00
C CYS A 461 -0.63 -19.20 41.88
N THR A 462 -0.78 -17.91 41.51
CA THR A 462 -0.16 -16.80 42.26
C THR A 462 -0.74 -16.62 43.68
N PRO A 463 -2.07 -16.67 43.91
CA PRO A 463 -2.63 -16.63 45.27
C PRO A 463 -2.21 -17.81 46.14
N ILE A 464 -2.14 -19.03 45.57
CA ILE A 464 -1.72 -20.25 46.29
C ILE A 464 -0.22 -20.14 46.66
N PHE A 465 0.63 -19.74 45.71
CA PHE A 465 2.05 -19.43 45.93
C PHE A 465 2.23 -18.41 47.07
N SER A 466 1.46 -17.31 47.05
CA SER A 466 1.51 -16.29 48.10
C SER A 466 1.16 -16.83 49.49
N SER A 467 0.14 -17.68 49.60
CA SER A 467 -0.28 -18.27 50.87
C SER A 467 0.81 -19.21 51.43
N ILE A 468 1.44 -20.02 50.59
CA ILE A 468 2.53 -20.92 51.01
C ILE A 468 3.81 -20.14 51.33
N LEU A 469 4.14 -19.10 50.55
CA LEU A 469 5.28 -18.22 50.82
C LEU A 469 5.15 -17.49 52.16
N SER A 470 3.95 -16.98 52.48
CA SER A 470 3.66 -16.40 53.79
C SER A 470 3.91 -17.40 54.93
N LYS A 471 3.41 -18.63 54.79
CA LYS A 471 3.55 -19.69 55.80
C LYS A 471 5.01 -20.12 55.97
N LEU A 472 5.79 -20.17 54.89
CA LEU A 472 7.24 -20.41 54.92
C LEU A 472 7.98 -19.31 55.71
N ILE A 473 7.70 -18.04 55.42
CA ILE A 473 8.27 -16.88 56.15
C ILE A 473 7.90 -16.94 57.64
N ALA A 474 6.63 -17.24 57.96
CA ALA A 474 6.15 -17.37 59.34
C ALA A 474 6.80 -18.54 60.09
N THR A 475 7.11 -19.66 59.43
CA THR A 475 7.85 -20.79 60.02
C THR A 475 9.31 -20.41 60.33
N TYR A 476 10.01 -19.70 59.44
CA TYR A 476 11.38 -19.24 59.73
C TYR A 476 11.46 -18.33 60.97
N GLY A 477 10.42 -17.53 61.24
CA GLY A 477 10.33 -16.68 62.43
C GLY A 477 10.28 -17.42 63.78
N LYS A 478 10.10 -18.76 63.79
CA LYS A 478 10.02 -19.58 65.01
C LYS A 478 11.34 -20.27 65.39
N GLY A 479 12.38 -20.16 64.57
CA GLY A 479 13.68 -20.80 64.80
C GLY A 479 13.71 -22.30 64.46
N ASP A 480 14.76 -22.97 64.95
CA ASP A 480 15.33 -24.19 64.33
C ASP A 480 14.46 -25.47 64.38
N LYS A 481 13.29 -25.43 65.03
CA LYS A 481 12.44 -26.60 65.32
C LYS A 481 11.49 -27.02 64.20
N GLU A 482 11.27 -26.21 63.16
CA GLU A 482 10.29 -26.48 62.08
C GLU A 482 10.92 -26.76 60.69
N LYS A 483 12.20 -27.20 60.64
CA LYS A 483 12.94 -27.47 59.38
C LYS A 483 12.20 -28.35 58.36
N HIS A 484 11.52 -29.40 58.81
CA HIS A 484 10.74 -30.30 57.93
C HIS A 484 9.54 -29.57 57.30
N THR A 485 8.84 -28.74 58.06
CA THR A 485 7.71 -27.92 57.59
C THR A 485 8.16 -26.91 56.54
N ALA A 486 9.30 -26.24 56.76
CA ALA A 486 9.90 -25.33 55.78
C ALA A 486 10.26 -26.04 54.47
N MET A 487 10.80 -27.27 54.54
CA MET A 487 11.09 -28.09 53.36
C MET A 487 9.82 -28.44 52.57
N ILE A 488 8.73 -28.84 53.23
CA ILE A 488 7.44 -29.13 52.56
C ILE A 488 6.93 -27.90 51.80
N TYR A 489 6.91 -26.71 52.43
CA TYR A 489 6.47 -25.49 51.76
C TYR A 489 7.40 -25.08 50.61
N THR A 490 8.71 -25.31 50.73
CA THR A 490 9.69 -25.01 49.66
C THR A 490 9.48 -25.92 48.44
N VAL A 491 9.27 -27.23 48.65
CA VAL A 491 8.95 -28.18 47.57
C VAL A 491 7.57 -27.87 46.96
N SER A 492 6.60 -27.46 47.76
CA SER A 492 5.27 -27.04 47.29
C SER A 492 5.33 -25.81 46.38
N ILE A 493 6.15 -24.81 46.73
CA ILE A 493 6.42 -23.63 45.90
C ILE A 493 7.04 -24.03 44.55
N LEU A 494 8.02 -24.94 44.54
CA LEU A 494 8.62 -25.45 43.31
C LEU A 494 7.60 -26.18 42.43
N GLY A 495 6.73 -26.99 43.02
CA GLY A 495 5.62 -27.65 42.31
C GLY A 495 4.65 -26.66 41.66
N ILE A 496 4.29 -25.57 42.36
CA ILE A 496 3.43 -24.51 41.82
C ILE A 496 4.13 -23.75 40.69
N ALA A 497 5.43 -23.49 40.79
CA ALA A 497 6.20 -22.84 39.72
C ALA A 497 6.22 -23.68 38.44
N VAL A 498 6.41 -25.00 38.55
CA VAL A 498 6.32 -25.93 37.40
C VAL A 498 4.89 -25.96 36.84
N LEU A 499 3.87 -26.07 37.70
CA LEU A 499 2.46 -26.09 37.27
C LEU A 499 2.06 -24.80 36.54
N SER A 500 2.46 -23.63 37.03
CA SER A 500 2.23 -22.33 36.37
C SER A 500 2.97 -22.25 35.04
N GLY A 501 4.24 -22.66 34.97
CA GLY A 501 5.03 -22.69 33.73
C GLY A 501 4.38 -23.58 32.65
N VAL A 502 3.97 -24.80 33.00
CA VAL A 502 3.29 -25.73 32.08
C VAL A 502 1.91 -25.20 31.67
N SER A 503 1.11 -24.68 32.62
CA SER A 503 -0.22 -24.13 32.33
C SER A 503 -0.13 -22.89 31.43
N SER A 504 0.86 -22.03 31.65
CA SER A 504 1.14 -20.86 30.81
C SER A 504 1.60 -21.26 29.41
N TYR A 505 2.47 -22.25 29.27
CA TYR A 505 2.88 -22.78 27.96
C TYR A 505 1.69 -23.33 27.17
N ILE A 506 0.89 -24.21 27.79
CA ILE A 506 -0.31 -24.80 27.16
C ILE A 506 -1.31 -23.71 26.76
N LEU A 507 -1.56 -22.73 27.63
CA LEU A 507 -2.43 -21.59 27.34
C LEU A 507 -1.99 -20.85 26.08
N HIS A 508 -0.76 -20.35 26.04
CA HIS A 508 -0.30 -19.51 24.92
C HIS A 508 -0.21 -20.32 23.62
N LEU A 509 0.25 -21.57 23.66
CA LEU A 509 0.30 -22.46 22.49
C LEU A 509 -1.08 -22.67 21.87
N LEU A 510 -2.08 -23.04 22.69
CA LEU A 510 -3.43 -23.32 22.22
C LEU A 510 -4.16 -22.06 21.73
N LEU A 511 -3.92 -20.92 22.39
CA LEU A 511 -4.63 -19.68 22.10
C LEU A 511 -4.05 -18.90 20.91
N GLU A 512 -2.72 -18.92 20.72
CA GLU A 512 -2.10 -18.41 19.50
C GLU A 512 -2.50 -19.26 18.28
N TYR A 513 -2.57 -20.60 18.44
CA TYR A 513 -3.06 -21.48 17.36
C TYR A 513 -4.53 -21.20 17.00
N ALA A 514 -5.42 -21.07 17.99
CA ALA A 514 -6.81 -20.68 17.75
C ALA A 514 -6.94 -19.28 17.14
N GLY A 515 -6.07 -18.34 17.54
CA GLY A 515 -5.92 -17.01 16.93
C GLY A 515 -5.56 -17.08 15.45
N GLN A 516 -4.59 -17.92 15.07
CA GLN A 516 -4.18 -18.08 13.67
C GLN A 516 -5.32 -18.60 12.79
N VAL A 517 -6.10 -19.58 13.26
CA VAL A 517 -7.25 -20.13 12.52
C VAL A 517 -8.37 -19.09 12.34
N TRP A 518 -8.69 -18.33 13.40
CA TRP A 518 -9.67 -17.23 13.34
C TRP A 518 -9.27 -16.20 12.28
N ILE A 519 -8.00 -15.77 12.27
CA ILE A 519 -7.50 -14.76 11.34
C ILE A 519 -7.41 -15.28 9.90
N ASN A 520 -7.02 -16.55 9.69
CA ASN A 520 -7.03 -17.14 8.36
C ASN A 520 -8.44 -17.15 7.75
N THR A 521 -9.44 -17.56 8.54
CA THR A 521 -10.86 -17.54 8.14
C THR A 521 -11.34 -16.12 7.82
N MET A 522 -10.87 -15.11 8.56
CA MET A 522 -11.18 -13.70 8.27
C MET A 522 -10.46 -13.17 7.03
N ARG A 523 -9.23 -13.60 6.74
CA ARG A 523 -8.49 -13.26 5.51
C ARG A 523 -9.17 -13.85 4.28
N GLU A 524 -9.49 -15.14 4.29
CA GLU A 524 -10.21 -15.83 3.21
C GLU A 524 -11.56 -15.18 2.91
N ARG A 525 -12.38 -14.95 3.94
CA ARG A 525 -13.67 -14.26 3.82
C ARG A 525 -13.53 -12.80 3.35
N SER A 526 -12.50 -12.09 3.78
CA SER A 526 -12.27 -10.72 3.31
C SER A 526 -11.90 -10.71 1.83
N LEU A 527 -11.02 -11.61 1.39
CA LEU A 527 -10.66 -11.74 -0.03
C LEU A 527 -11.86 -12.11 -0.90
N GLU A 528 -12.69 -13.05 -0.45
CA GLU A 528 -13.98 -13.39 -1.10
C GLU A 528 -14.82 -12.11 -1.30
N ARG A 529 -15.12 -11.39 -0.22
CA ARG A 529 -15.99 -10.20 -0.28
C ARG A 529 -15.39 -9.04 -1.06
N ILE A 530 -14.07 -8.86 -1.05
CA ILE A 530 -13.38 -7.84 -1.85
C ILE A 530 -13.54 -8.16 -3.33
N LEU A 531 -13.35 -9.42 -3.74
CA LEU A 531 -13.49 -9.83 -5.14
C LEU A 531 -14.95 -9.79 -5.64
N ASP A 532 -15.93 -9.89 -4.75
CA ASP A 532 -17.35 -9.68 -5.07
C ASP A 532 -17.72 -8.18 -5.30
N GLN A 533 -16.83 -7.21 -5.02
CA GLN A 533 -17.18 -5.78 -5.14
C GLN A 533 -17.18 -5.27 -6.60
N PRO A 534 -18.09 -4.32 -6.95
CA PRO A 534 -18.12 -3.72 -8.27
C PRO A 534 -16.88 -2.89 -8.57
N ARG A 535 -16.55 -2.70 -9.86
CA ARG A 535 -15.33 -2.00 -10.31
C ARG A 535 -15.15 -0.61 -9.70
N ASP A 536 -16.24 0.10 -9.42
CA ASP A 536 -16.22 1.44 -8.84
C ASP A 536 -15.69 1.50 -7.39
N TRP A 537 -15.90 0.45 -6.59
CA TRP A 537 -15.33 0.32 -5.24
C TRP A 537 -13.80 0.43 -5.28
N PHE A 538 -13.19 -0.22 -6.27
CA PHE A 538 -11.76 -0.16 -6.61
C PHE A 538 -11.33 1.13 -7.35
N THR A 539 -12.15 2.19 -7.37
CA THR A 539 -11.74 3.54 -7.80
C THR A 539 -11.60 4.52 -6.63
N HIS A 540 -12.12 4.16 -5.46
CA HIS A 540 -12.08 4.98 -4.25
C HIS A 540 -10.69 4.89 -3.57
N GLU A 541 -10.14 6.03 -3.16
CA GLU A 541 -8.78 6.13 -2.60
C GLU A 541 -8.57 5.26 -1.34
N GLU A 542 -9.59 5.17 -0.48
CA GLU A 542 -9.56 4.34 0.73
C GLU A 542 -9.45 2.83 0.45
N ASN A 543 -9.85 2.40 -0.76
CA ASN A 543 -9.84 1.01 -1.19
C ASN A 543 -8.66 0.71 -2.13
N SER A 544 -7.60 1.54 -2.09
CA SER A 544 -6.38 1.29 -2.86
C SER A 544 -5.75 -0.06 -2.52
N VAL A 545 -5.10 -0.69 -3.50
CA VAL A 545 -4.46 -2.02 -3.34
C VAL A 545 -3.50 -2.05 -2.14
N SER A 546 -2.82 -0.95 -1.85
CA SER A 546 -1.93 -0.82 -0.68
C SER A 546 -2.69 -0.86 0.65
N HIS A 547 -3.79 -0.11 0.79
CA HIS A 547 -4.60 -0.13 2.02
C HIS A 547 -5.33 -1.47 2.20
N VAL A 548 -5.80 -2.09 1.11
CA VAL A 548 -6.41 -3.42 1.15
C VAL A 548 -5.39 -4.49 1.57
N MET A 549 -4.17 -4.46 1.00
CA MET A 549 -3.08 -5.38 1.39
C MET A 549 -2.65 -5.17 2.85
N GLU A 550 -2.56 -3.91 3.31
CA GLU A 550 -2.28 -3.58 4.71
C GLU A 550 -3.39 -4.06 5.67
N GLY A 551 -4.65 -4.00 5.23
CA GLY A 551 -5.80 -4.57 5.92
C GLY A 551 -5.72 -6.08 6.06
N LEU A 552 -5.42 -6.78 4.96
CA LEU A 552 -5.32 -8.25 4.94
C LEU A 552 -4.08 -8.75 5.67
N ASP A 553 -2.96 -8.03 5.65
CA ASP A 553 -1.72 -8.43 6.33
C ASP A 553 -1.59 -7.85 7.74
N ARG A 554 -1.20 -6.56 7.85
CA ARG A 554 -0.83 -5.89 9.11
C ARG A 554 -1.99 -5.76 10.09
N HIS A 555 -3.17 -5.37 9.63
CA HIS A 555 -4.34 -5.24 10.52
C HIS A 555 -4.86 -6.61 10.99
N ALA A 556 -4.73 -7.65 10.17
CA ALA A 556 -5.06 -9.02 10.53
C ALA A 556 -4.13 -9.58 11.63
N GLU A 557 -2.82 -9.34 11.52
CA GLU A 557 -1.84 -9.78 12.51
C GLU A 557 -2.00 -9.05 13.86
N GLU A 558 -2.39 -7.76 13.86
CA GLU A 558 -2.75 -7.07 15.09
C GLU A 558 -4.10 -7.53 15.67
N MET A 559 -5.08 -7.87 14.83
CA MET A 559 -6.35 -8.47 15.28
C MET A 559 -6.11 -9.82 15.97
N ARG A 560 -5.13 -10.63 15.52
CA ARG A 560 -4.71 -11.90 16.17
C ARG A 560 -4.38 -11.70 17.65
N ASN A 561 -3.70 -10.61 17.99
CA ASN A 561 -3.25 -10.30 19.36
C ASN A 561 -4.42 -10.14 20.35
N LEU A 562 -5.63 -9.76 19.89
CA LEU A 562 -6.85 -9.70 20.72
C LEU A 562 -7.15 -11.04 21.39
N LEU A 563 -7.06 -12.13 20.64
CA LEU A 563 -7.30 -13.48 21.17
C LEU A 563 -6.03 -14.06 21.81
N GLY A 564 -4.93 -14.12 21.05
CA GLY A 564 -3.70 -14.82 21.48
C GLY A 564 -3.07 -14.27 22.76
N ARG A 565 -3.16 -12.95 22.99
CA ARG A 565 -2.43 -12.26 24.08
C ARG A 565 -3.33 -11.51 25.05
N PHE A 566 -4.32 -10.78 24.55
CA PHE A 566 -5.06 -9.83 25.39
C PHE A 566 -6.25 -10.47 26.12
N ALA A 567 -7.04 -11.33 25.46
CA ALA A 567 -8.15 -12.04 26.09
C ALA A 567 -7.69 -12.95 27.25
N SER A 568 -6.60 -13.70 27.05
CA SER A 568 -5.95 -14.51 28.09
C SER A 568 -5.45 -13.65 29.25
N SER A 569 -4.71 -12.57 28.97
CA SER A 569 -4.16 -11.67 30.00
C SER A 569 -5.26 -11.06 30.87
N LEU A 570 -6.34 -10.57 30.26
CA LEU A 570 -7.50 -10.03 31.00
C LEU A 570 -8.22 -11.11 31.83
N TYR A 571 -8.39 -12.32 31.30
CA TYR A 571 -9.03 -13.41 32.03
C TYR A 571 -8.17 -13.90 33.21
N ILE A 572 -6.84 -14.03 33.03
CA ILE A 572 -5.91 -14.35 34.12
C ILE A 572 -5.97 -13.26 35.20
N ALA A 573 -5.93 -11.98 34.81
CA ALA A 573 -6.03 -10.86 35.75
C ALA A 573 -7.34 -10.87 36.55
N LEU A 574 -8.46 -11.25 35.91
CA LEU A 574 -9.76 -11.39 36.55
C LEU A 574 -9.77 -12.55 37.55
N VAL A 575 -9.33 -13.75 37.15
CA VAL A 575 -9.28 -14.93 38.04
C VAL A 575 -8.34 -14.68 39.22
N LEU A 576 -7.14 -14.15 38.94
CA LEU A 576 -6.16 -13.74 39.95
C LEU A 576 -6.76 -12.74 40.94
N GLY A 577 -7.37 -11.66 40.43
CA GLY A 577 -7.96 -10.61 41.25
C GLY A 577 -9.07 -11.13 42.15
N VAL A 578 -10.00 -11.92 41.60
CA VAL A 578 -11.14 -12.48 42.36
C VAL A 578 -10.65 -13.47 43.43
N VAL A 579 -9.77 -14.41 43.09
CA VAL A 579 -9.27 -15.42 44.03
C VAL A 579 -8.42 -14.78 45.14
N ALA A 580 -7.53 -13.84 44.79
CA ALA A 580 -6.75 -13.10 45.78
C ALA A 580 -7.64 -12.26 46.71
N LEU A 581 -8.66 -11.57 46.17
CA LEU A 581 -9.53 -10.70 46.94
C LEU A 581 -10.41 -11.47 47.94
N ILE A 582 -11.04 -12.57 47.51
CA ILE A 582 -11.88 -13.41 48.37
C ILE A 582 -11.04 -14.01 49.51
N TRP A 583 -9.87 -14.55 49.20
CA TRP A 583 -8.95 -15.15 50.18
C TRP A 583 -8.41 -14.12 51.17
N ALA A 584 -8.10 -12.91 50.71
CA ALA A 584 -7.61 -11.85 51.57
C ALA A 584 -8.73 -11.26 52.47
N LEU A 585 -9.98 -11.25 52.00
CA LEU A 585 -11.15 -10.82 52.77
C LEU A 585 -11.46 -11.76 53.94
N THR A 586 -11.36 -13.08 53.76
CA THR A 586 -11.56 -14.05 54.85
C THR A 586 -10.46 -14.00 55.90
N LEU A 587 -9.23 -13.62 55.51
CA LEU A 587 -8.10 -13.48 56.43
C LEU A 587 -8.11 -12.17 57.23
N GLN A 588 -8.19 -10.99 56.58
CA GLN A 588 -8.23 -9.67 57.23
C GLN A 588 -9.03 -8.65 56.40
N TRP A 589 -10.36 -8.65 56.59
CA TRP A 589 -11.29 -7.74 55.90
C TRP A 589 -10.98 -6.23 56.06
N LYS A 590 -10.40 -5.81 57.19
CA LYS A 590 -10.01 -4.40 57.42
C LYS A 590 -8.90 -3.92 56.49
N LEU A 591 -7.89 -4.77 56.25
CA LEU A 591 -6.73 -4.42 55.44
C LEU A 591 -7.05 -4.50 53.93
N THR A 592 -7.91 -5.43 53.54
CA THR A 592 -8.43 -5.53 52.16
C THR A 592 -9.33 -4.36 51.77
N LEU A 593 -10.20 -3.86 52.67
CA LEU A 593 -11.00 -2.66 52.37
C LEU A 593 -10.13 -1.43 52.07
N ILE A 594 -8.98 -1.28 52.75
CA ILE A 594 -8.02 -0.20 52.47
C ILE A 594 -7.40 -0.39 51.08
N ALA A 595 -7.06 -1.61 50.67
CA ALA A 595 -6.57 -1.89 49.32
C ALA A 595 -7.64 -1.64 48.24
N ILE A 596 -8.90 -2.03 48.47
CA ILE A 596 -10.03 -1.77 47.56
C ILE A 596 -10.23 -0.25 47.38
N ALA A 597 -10.11 0.54 48.44
CA ALA A 597 -10.23 2.00 48.39
C ALA A 597 -9.16 2.69 47.53
N LEU A 598 -8.06 2.00 47.21
CA LEU A 598 -7.01 2.49 46.30
C LEU A 598 -7.25 2.08 44.83
N GLY A 599 -8.17 1.15 44.57
CA GLY A 599 -8.57 0.74 43.22
C GLY A 599 -9.01 1.90 42.30
N PRO A 600 -9.87 2.84 42.76
CA PRO A 600 -10.26 4.01 41.96
C PRO A 600 -9.08 4.92 41.58
N TYR A 601 -8.07 5.03 42.43
CA TYR A 601 -6.84 5.80 42.13
C TYR A 601 -6.04 5.14 41.01
N VAL A 602 -5.76 3.83 41.12
CA VAL A 602 -5.11 3.06 40.04
C VAL A 602 -5.88 3.18 38.74
N TYR A 603 -7.21 2.95 38.79
CA TYR A 603 -8.07 3.03 37.62
C TYR A 603 -7.97 4.39 36.93
N PHE A 604 -8.06 5.50 37.67
CA PHE A 604 -8.01 6.84 37.08
C PHE A 604 -6.64 7.14 36.45
N VAL A 605 -5.55 6.78 37.12
CA VAL A 605 -4.18 6.98 36.61
C VAL A 605 -3.93 6.15 35.35
N THR A 606 -4.21 4.85 35.39
CA THR A 606 -4.02 3.95 34.23
C THR A 606 -4.96 4.29 33.08
N LYS A 607 -6.20 4.72 33.36
CA LYS A 607 -7.15 5.18 32.32
C LYS A 607 -6.67 6.49 31.66
N SER A 608 -6.08 7.40 32.43
CA SER A 608 -5.47 8.63 31.90
C SER A 608 -4.28 8.31 30.99
N PHE A 609 -3.36 7.46 31.46
CA PHE A 609 -2.24 6.96 30.65
C PHE A 609 -2.70 6.29 29.35
N SER A 610 -3.63 5.33 29.43
CA SER A 610 -4.15 4.59 28.26
C SER A 610 -4.79 5.52 27.23
N THR A 611 -5.62 6.47 27.67
CA THR A 611 -6.33 7.39 26.77
C THR A 611 -5.38 8.38 26.09
N ILE A 612 -4.36 8.87 26.82
CA ILE A 612 -3.36 9.79 26.28
C ILE A 612 -2.39 9.04 25.34
N SER A 613 -2.00 7.81 25.67
CA SER A 613 -1.15 6.98 24.81
C SER A 613 -1.81 6.70 23.47
N GLY A 614 -3.04 6.18 23.46
CA GLY A 614 -3.75 5.87 22.20
C GLY A 614 -3.90 7.09 21.28
N ASN A 615 -4.24 8.26 21.83
CA ASN A 615 -4.41 9.49 21.05
C ASN A 615 -3.10 10.02 20.44
N TRP A 616 -1.96 9.83 21.12
CA TRP A 616 -0.65 10.19 20.56
C TRP A 616 -0.06 9.11 19.67
N GLU A 617 -0.48 7.85 19.84
CA GLU A 617 -0.04 6.72 19.04
C GLU A 617 -0.70 6.70 17.65
N SER A 618 -2.01 6.96 17.54
CA SER A 618 -2.66 7.18 16.23
C SER A 618 -1.92 8.28 15.45
N ARG A 619 -1.77 9.48 16.03
CA ARG A 619 -1.05 10.60 15.38
C ARG A 619 0.39 10.28 14.98
N SER A 620 1.05 9.38 15.72
CA SER A 620 2.40 8.90 15.42
C SER A 620 2.40 7.90 14.25
N ASN A 621 1.35 7.10 14.12
CA ASN A 621 1.16 6.14 13.04
C ASN A 621 0.73 6.84 11.74
N ASP A 622 -0.23 7.76 11.79
CA ASP A 622 -0.68 8.57 10.64
C ASP A 622 0.52 9.29 9.97
N ALA A 623 1.42 9.83 10.79
CA ALA A 623 2.64 10.51 10.35
C ALA A 623 3.76 9.57 9.88
N ALA A 624 3.69 8.27 10.21
CA ALA A 624 4.61 7.25 9.69
C ALA A 624 4.08 6.68 8.36
N GLU A 625 2.76 6.46 8.26
CA GLU A 625 2.04 6.05 7.06
C GLU A 625 2.26 7.04 5.90
N ALA A 626 2.14 8.35 6.18
CA ALA A 626 2.44 9.40 5.20
C ALA A 626 3.91 9.38 4.70
N ALA A 627 4.87 9.01 5.54
CA ALA A 627 6.27 8.85 5.13
C ALA A 627 6.48 7.55 4.32
N GLY A 628 5.77 6.47 4.68
CA GLY A 628 5.75 5.21 3.93
C GLY A 628 5.15 5.34 2.54
N ALA A 629 4.09 6.13 2.37
CA ALA A 629 3.49 6.41 1.07
C ALA A 629 4.49 7.05 0.09
N ILE A 630 5.26 8.04 0.54
CA ILE A 630 6.33 8.69 -0.26
C ILE A 630 7.43 7.69 -0.63
N PHE A 631 7.78 6.78 0.28
CA PHE A 631 8.74 5.72 -0.01
C PHE A 631 8.24 4.78 -1.11
N THR A 632 7.00 4.28 -1.00
CA THR A 632 6.37 3.42 -2.02
C THR A 632 6.25 4.12 -3.37
N GLU A 633 5.82 5.39 -3.40
CA GLU A 633 5.78 6.25 -4.60
C GLU A 633 7.15 6.32 -5.28
N THR A 634 8.21 6.57 -4.51
CA THR A 634 9.58 6.73 -5.03
C THR A 634 10.11 5.44 -5.65
N PHE A 635 9.95 4.30 -4.98
CA PHE A 635 10.56 3.04 -5.42
C PHE A 635 9.78 2.30 -6.50
N THR A 636 8.44 2.43 -6.53
CA THR A 636 7.63 1.90 -7.66
C THR A 636 7.92 2.65 -8.96
N ASN A 637 8.26 3.95 -8.90
CA ASN A 637 8.54 4.79 -10.07
C ASN A 637 10.05 5.05 -10.30
N ILE A 638 10.93 4.21 -9.75
CA ILE A 638 12.38 4.48 -9.67
C ILE A 638 13.06 4.73 -11.02
N LYS A 639 12.57 4.15 -12.13
CA LYS A 639 13.11 4.40 -13.48
C LYS A 639 12.85 5.84 -13.92
N THR A 640 11.60 6.31 -13.81
CA THR A 640 11.20 7.69 -14.13
C THR A 640 11.82 8.71 -13.16
N VAL A 641 11.95 8.37 -11.87
CA VAL A 641 12.69 9.19 -10.88
C VAL A 641 14.14 9.42 -11.32
N ARG A 642 14.84 8.38 -11.77
CA ARG A 642 16.22 8.47 -12.28
C ARG A 642 16.31 9.18 -13.65
N ALA A 643 15.36 8.94 -14.54
CA ALA A 643 15.32 9.56 -15.87
C ALA A 643 15.18 11.10 -15.79
N LEU A 644 14.40 11.58 -14.81
CA LEU A 644 14.14 12.99 -14.57
C LEU A 644 15.00 13.58 -13.42
N THR A 645 16.03 12.86 -12.96
CA THR A 645 16.98 13.28 -11.90
C THR A 645 16.31 13.80 -10.61
N LEU A 646 15.21 13.16 -10.19
CA LEU A 646 14.36 13.63 -9.09
C LEU A 646 14.81 13.11 -7.71
N GLU A 647 15.91 12.36 -7.62
CA GLU A 647 16.38 11.69 -6.39
C GLU A 647 16.50 12.65 -5.21
N SER A 648 17.16 13.81 -5.38
CA SER A 648 17.34 14.80 -4.31
C SER A 648 16.01 15.40 -3.83
N HIS A 649 15.02 15.53 -4.72
CA HIS A 649 13.69 16.00 -4.33
C HIS A 649 12.93 14.94 -3.53
N PHE A 650 12.91 13.68 -3.96
CA PHE A 650 12.23 12.62 -3.21
C PHE A 650 12.93 12.36 -1.87
N GLN A 651 14.26 12.49 -1.83
CA GLN A 651 15.04 12.51 -0.59
C GLN A 651 14.58 13.66 0.35
N GLU A 652 14.38 14.88 -0.15
CA GLU A 652 13.88 15.98 0.69
C GLU A 652 12.40 15.81 1.07
N LYS A 653 11.52 15.36 0.16
CA LYS A 653 10.10 15.01 0.42
C LYS A 653 10.02 14.02 1.60
N TYR A 654 10.84 12.97 1.57
CA TYR A 654 10.95 11.95 2.61
C TYR A 654 11.61 12.45 3.92
N PHE A 655 12.69 13.23 3.85
CA PHE A 655 13.34 13.82 5.03
C PHE A 655 12.44 14.86 5.73
N ARG A 656 11.63 15.62 4.97
CA ARG A 656 10.65 16.56 5.49
C ARG A 656 9.50 15.83 6.20
N ALA A 657 9.01 14.73 5.62
CA ALA A 657 8.01 13.86 6.24
C ALA A 657 8.53 13.19 7.53
N THR A 658 9.66 12.48 7.47
CA THR A 658 10.24 11.79 8.64
C THR A 658 10.65 12.73 9.76
N LYS A 659 11.07 13.97 9.46
CA LYS A 659 11.29 15.03 10.46
C LYS A 659 10.00 15.45 11.19
N ASN A 660 8.86 15.48 10.50
CA ASN A 660 7.56 15.70 11.13
C ASN A 660 7.16 14.49 12.01
N THR A 661 7.31 13.27 11.51
CA THR A 661 7.10 12.03 12.29
C THR A 661 7.92 12.03 13.58
N LEU A 662 9.20 12.43 13.51
CA LEU A 662 10.10 12.55 14.66
C LEU A 662 9.63 13.61 15.67
N GLN A 663 9.17 14.79 15.21
CA GLN A 663 8.62 15.83 16.11
C GLN A 663 7.34 15.37 16.81
N ILE A 664 6.50 14.60 16.12
CA ILE A 664 5.29 13.99 16.70
C ILE A 664 5.70 12.91 17.73
N GLY A 665 6.71 12.09 17.43
CA GLY A 665 7.30 11.10 18.34
C GLY A 665 7.87 11.72 19.62
N PHE A 666 8.58 12.85 19.53
CA PHE A 666 9.04 13.59 20.72
C PHE A 666 7.88 14.13 21.56
N ARG A 667 6.84 14.70 20.94
CA ARG A 667 5.64 15.16 21.65
C ARG A 667 4.92 14.01 22.33
N ARG A 668 4.71 12.88 21.63
CA ARG A 668 4.21 11.63 22.18
C ARG A 668 5.00 11.24 23.43
N SER A 669 6.32 11.10 23.32
CA SER A 669 7.21 10.70 24.43
C SER A 669 7.03 11.57 25.69
N ILE A 670 6.96 12.89 25.54
CA ILE A 670 6.75 13.81 26.68
C ILE A 670 5.40 13.57 27.35
N TYR A 671 4.31 13.53 26.58
CA TYR A 671 2.96 13.38 27.15
C TYR A 671 2.69 11.97 27.68
N THR A 672 3.15 10.92 27.01
CA THR A 672 2.96 9.53 27.48
C THR A 672 3.89 9.20 28.63
N GLY A 673 5.13 9.71 28.63
CA GLY A 673 6.14 9.44 29.66
C GLY A 673 5.74 9.92 31.05
N PHE A 674 5.13 11.10 31.16
CA PHE A 674 4.62 11.62 32.44
C PHE A 674 3.54 10.70 33.05
N PHE A 675 2.53 10.33 32.26
CA PHE A 675 1.45 9.46 32.74
C PHE A 675 1.91 8.00 32.93
N PHE A 676 2.90 7.52 32.17
CA PHE A 676 3.54 6.24 32.41
C PHE A 676 4.22 6.21 33.79
N GLY A 677 5.07 7.19 34.10
CA GLY A 677 5.74 7.28 35.41
C GLY A 677 4.76 7.43 36.58
N LEU A 678 3.63 8.13 36.38
CA LEU A 678 2.55 8.20 37.37
C LEU A 678 1.87 6.84 37.58
N SER A 679 1.66 6.06 36.51
CA SER A 679 1.05 4.72 36.59
C SER A 679 2.00 3.68 37.19
N ASP A 680 3.28 3.71 36.85
CA ASP A 680 4.31 2.80 37.36
C ASP A 680 4.55 3.02 38.87
N SER A 681 4.78 4.27 39.28
CA SER A 681 4.99 4.62 40.69
C SER A 681 3.76 4.37 41.59
N SER A 682 2.55 4.23 41.02
CA SER A 682 1.32 3.99 41.78
C SER A 682 1.40 2.75 42.69
N GLY A 683 2.06 1.68 42.23
CA GLY A 683 2.26 0.45 43.01
C GLY A 683 3.09 0.66 44.27
N ILE A 684 4.11 1.53 44.20
CA ILE A 684 4.98 1.85 45.33
C ILE A 684 4.22 2.65 46.40
N PHE A 685 3.41 3.63 45.99
CA PHE A 685 2.56 4.38 46.92
C PHE A 685 1.54 3.48 47.64
N ILE A 686 0.95 2.52 46.92
CA ILE A 686 0.03 1.53 47.50
C ILE A 686 0.78 0.62 48.49
N MET A 687 1.96 0.11 48.13
CA MET A 687 2.78 -0.72 49.01
C MET A 687 3.14 -0.01 50.32
N ALA A 688 3.55 1.27 50.24
CA ALA A 688 3.88 2.09 51.41
C ALA A 688 2.67 2.32 52.33
N LEU A 689 1.49 2.63 51.77
CA LEU A 689 0.27 2.83 52.56
C LEU A 689 -0.24 1.51 53.17
N MET A 690 -0.10 0.39 52.46
CA MET A 690 -0.43 -0.95 52.95
C MET A 690 0.48 -1.38 54.11
N PHE A 691 1.79 -1.06 54.06
CA PHE A 691 2.68 -1.26 55.20
C PHE A 691 2.27 -0.42 56.42
N TYR A 692 1.95 0.87 56.23
CA TYR A 692 1.48 1.74 57.32
C TYR A 692 0.17 1.23 57.95
N ALA A 693 -0.81 0.85 57.12
CA ALA A 693 -2.08 0.29 57.57
C ALA A 693 -1.91 -1.05 58.30
N GLY A 694 -1.07 -1.95 57.77
CA GLY A 694 -0.75 -3.24 58.40
C GLY A 694 -0.06 -3.08 59.75
N ALA A 695 0.95 -2.21 59.85
CA ALA A 695 1.65 -1.92 61.10
C ALA A 695 0.71 -1.34 62.17
N ARG A 696 -0.24 -0.48 61.78
CA ARG A 696 -1.27 0.04 62.68
C ARG A 696 -2.23 -1.04 63.16
N LEU A 697 -2.71 -1.91 62.26
CA LEU A 697 -3.59 -3.03 62.63
C LEU A 697 -2.91 -4.05 63.56
N ILE A 698 -1.60 -4.29 63.40
CA ILE A 698 -0.81 -5.10 64.36
C ILE A 698 -0.79 -4.44 65.74
N ARG A 699 -0.57 -3.12 65.82
CA ARG A 699 -0.65 -2.37 67.10
C ARG A 699 -2.04 -2.43 67.73
N ASP A 700 -3.09 -2.45 66.91
CA ASP A 700 -4.48 -2.58 67.35
C ASP A 700 -4.89 -4.05 67.66
N GLY A 701 -3.92 -4.98 67.73
CA GLY A 701 -4.11 -6.34 68.23
C GLY A 701 -4.39 -7.42 67.18
N ALA A 702 -4.30 -7.13 65.88
CA ALA A 702 -4.50 -8.12 64.83
C ALA A 702 -3.28 -9.04 64.62
N SER A 703 -3.52 -10.28 64.19
CA SER A 703 -2.46 -11.29 64.02
C SER A 703 -1.42 -10.87 62.95
N PRO A 704 -0.11 -10.80 63.30
CA PRO A 704 0.95 -10.48 62.34
C PRO A 704 1.01 -11.46 61.16
N THR A 705 0.76 -12.76 61.38
CA THR A 705 0.81 -13.76 60.31
C THR A 705 -0.26 -13.52 59.25
N ASN A 706 -1.48 -13.18 59.68
CA ASN A 706 -2.60 -12.97 58.78
C ASN A 706 -2.45 -11.65 58.01
N ILE A 707 -1.85 -10.63 58.66
CA ILE A 707 -1.51 -9.36 58.01
C ILE A 707 -0.38 -9.53 56.99
N VAL A 708 0.65 -10.33 57.28
CA VAL A 708 1.70 -10.67 56.30
C VAL A 708 1.15 -11.50 55.14
N GLU A 709 0.27 -12.48 55.39
CA GLU A 709 -0.34 -13.28 54.30
C GLU A 709 -1.17 -12.40 53.37
N VAL A 710 -2.04 -11.54 53.92
CA VAL A 710 -2.86 -10.58 53.16
C VAL A 710 -2.00 -9.54 52.45
N PHE A 711 -0.93 -9.04 53.07
CA PHE A 711 -0.01 -8.09 52.45
C PHE A 711 0.69 -8.69 51.24
N VAL A 712 1.32 -9.86 51.37
CA VAL A 712 2.04 -10.51 50.25
C VAL A 712 1.04 -10.88 49.13
N GLN A 713 -0.16 -11.33 49.49
CA GLN A 713 -1.20 -11.71 48.52
C GLN A 713 -1.73 -10.51 47.73
N LEU A 714 -2.01 -9.38 48.39
CA LEU A 714 -2.46 -8.17 47.73
C LEU A 714 -1.35 -7.52 46.90
N VAL A 715 -0.11 -7.47 47.38
CA VAL A 715 1.01 -6.90 46.60
C VAL A 715 1.29 -7.74 45.36
N LEU A 716 1.37 -9.07 45.47
CA LEU A 716 1.58 -9.93 44.29
C LEU A 716 0.41 -9.85 43.31
N ALA A 717 -0.83 -9.79 43.79
CA ALA A 717 -2.00 -9.60 42.92
C ALA A 717 -1.95 -8.24 42.20
N ILE A 718 -1.73 -7.13 42.93
CA ILE A 718 -1.70 -5.78 42.36
C ILE A 718 -0.57 -5.63 41.34
N THR A 719 0.64 -6.14 41.59
CA THR A 719 1.75 -6.08 40.63
C THR A 719 1.44 -6.84 39.34
N ASN A 720 0.91 -8.06 39.42
CA ASN A 720 0.58 -8.86 38.23
C ASN A 720 -0.63 -8.29 37.47
N VAL A 721 -1.68 -7.84 38.19
CA VAL A 721 -2.83 -7.17 37.57
C VAL A 721 -2.40 -5.86 36.89
N SER A 722 -1.48 -5.10 37.48
CA SER A 722 -0.93 -3.87 36.86
C SER A 722 -0.13 -4.17 35.59
N LEU A 723 0.65 -5.25 35.58
CA LEU A 723 1.36 -5.73 34.39
C LEU A 723 0.39 -6.06 33.24
N TYR A 724 -0.71 -6.77 33.53
CA TYR A 724 -1.74 -7.07 32.52
C TYR A 724 -2.54 -5.82 32.11
N LEU A 725 -2.80 -4.87 33.01
CA LEU A 725 -3.43 -3.58 32.69
C LEU A 725 -2.52 -2.69 31.82
N GLY A 726 -1.20 -2.86 31.91
CA GLY A 726 -0.22 -2.20 31.03
C GLY A 726 -0.42 -2.51 29.54
N LEU A 727 -1.10 -3.61 29.21
CA LEU A 727 -1.42 -4.02 27.83
C LEU A 727 -2.64 -3.29 27.23
N VAL A 728 -3.46 -2.61 28.04
CA VAL A 728 -4.71 -1.97 27.59
C VAL A 728 -4.55 -0.96 26.42
N PRO A 729 -3.46 -0.17 26.29
CA PRO A 729 -3.24 0.66 25.10
C PRO A 729 -3.16 -0.15 23.81
N GLN A 730 -2.51 -1.32 23.84
CA GLN A 730 -2.35 -2.21 22.68
C GLN A 730 -3.67 -2.85 22.27
N ILE A 731 -4.55 -3.14 23.24
CA ILE A 731 -5.94 -3.58 22.96
C ILE A 731 -6.68 -2.53 22.12
N GLY A 732 -6.43 -1.24 22.35
CA GLY A 732 -6.99 -0.15 21.54
C GLY A 732 -6.58 -0.21 20.07
N LEU A 733 -5.28 -0.43 19.80
CA LEU A 733 -4.75 -0.58 18.44
C LEU A 733 -5.27 -1.82 17.75
N ALA A 734 -5.20 -2.97 18.43
CA ALA A 734 -5.67 -4.24 17.92
C ALA A 734 -7.19 -4.23 17.63
N LYS A 735 -7.97 -3.48 18.41
CA LYS A 735 -9.41 -3.24 18.18
C LYS A 735 -9.66 -2.34 16.95
N ASP A 736 -8.84 -1.33 16.69
CA ASP A 736 -8.96 -0.50 15.49
C ASP A 736 -8.62 -1.32 14.23
N CYS A 737 -7.47 -2.00 14.23
CA CYS A 737 -7.06 -2.94 13.19
C CYS A 737 -8.14 -4.00 12.92
N ALA A 738 -8.71 -4.60 13.96
CA ALA A 738 -9.82 -5.54 13.84
C ALA A 738 -11.08 -4.92 13.22
N SER A 739 -11.38 -3.65 13.55
CA SER A 739 -12.52 -2.95 12.97
C SER A 739 -12.34 -2.71 11.46
N ARG A 740 -11.12 -2.38 11.03
CA ARG A 740 -10.76 -2.21 9.62
C ARG A 740 -10.86 -3.52 8.84
N LEU A 741 -10.32 -4.63 9.37
CA LEU A 741 -10.44 -5.94 8.71
C LEU A 741 -11.88 -6.46 8.70
N LEU A 742 -12.65 -6.24 9.77
CA LEU A 742 -14.06 -6.62 9.79
C LEU A 742 -14.92 -5.80 8.82
N ARG A 743 -14.57 -4.54 8.50
CA ARG A 743 -15.21 -3.80 7.39
C ARG A 743 -15.11 -4.59 6.09
N LEU A 744 -13.91 -5.10 5.76
CA LEU A 744 -13.67 -5.91 4.56
C LEU A 744 -14.45 -7.24 4.59
N SER A 745 -14.42 -7.98 5.71
CA SER A 745 -15.14 -9.26 5.83
C SER A 745 -16.68 -9.13 5.93
N THR A 746 -17.20 -7.91 6.08
CA THR A 746 -18.64 -7.60 6.14
C THR A 746 -19.15 -6.78 4.95
N LEU A 747 -18.32 -6.48 3.95
CA LEU A 747 -18.76 -5.94 2.66
C LEU A 747 -19.91 -6.79 2.06
N PRO A 748 -20.89 -6.16 1.38
CA PRO A 748 -22.03 -6.86 0.80
C PRO A 748 -21.59 -7.81 -0.31
N LYS A 749 -22.39 -8.86 -0.57
CA LYS A 749 -22.25 -9.69 -1.79
C LYS A 749 -23.11 -9.18 -2.95
N ASP A 750 -23.95 -8.19 -2.69
CA ASP A 750 -25.05 -7.78 -3.55
C ASP A 750 -24.59 -6.71 -4.56
N SER A 751 -23.49 -7.01 -5.27
CA SER A 751 -23.01 -6.24 -6.41
C SER A 751 -23.98 -6.36 -7.58
N HIS A 752 -24.09 -5.30 -8.40
CA HIS A 752 -24.98 -5.28 -9.58
C HIS A 752 -24.65 -6.38 -10.58
N GLU A 753 -23.40 -6.84 -10.58
CA GLU A 753 -22.92 -7.97 -11.40
C GLU A 753 -23.65 -9.29 -11.09
N HIS A 754 -24.33 -9.41 -9.95
CA HIS A 754 -25.08 -10.61 -9.53
C HIS A 754 -26.60 -10.52 -9.73
N PHE A 755 -27.15 -9.39 -10.19
CA PHE A 755 -28.61 -9.25 -10.37
C PHE A 755 -29.14 -10.06 -11.57
N GLY A 756 -28.31 -10.27 -12.59
CA GLY A 756 -28.66 -11.03 -13.78
C GLY A 756 -28.61 -12.54 -13.58
N ASN A 757 -29.70 -13.24 -13.90
CA ASN A 757 -29.83 -14.69 -13.81
C ASN A 757 -29.96 -15.39 -15.17
N THR A 758 -30.15 -14.65 -16.26
CA THR A 758 -30.36 -15.22 -17.60
C THR A 758 -29.03 -15.68 -18.20
N GLN A 759 -28.84 -16.98 -18.34
CA GLN A 759 -27.69 -17.52 -19.08
C GLN A 759 -27.96 -17.44 -20.59
N ILE A 760 -26.95 -17.03 -21.34
CA ILE A 760 -26.96 -16.92 -22.81
C ILE A 760 -25.88 -17.85 -23.40
N THR A 761 -26.17 -18.43 -24.56
CA THR A 761 -25.24 -19.34 -25.27
C THR A 761 -24.60 -18.71 -26.50
N SER A 762 -25.17 -17.61 -26.99
CA SER A 762 -24.66 -16.83 -28.12
C SER A 762 -24.97 -15.34 -27.94
N ILE A 763 -24.14 -14.50 -28.54
CA ILE A 763 -24.34 -13.05 -28.67
C ILE A 763 -24.95 -12.79 -30.05
N GLY A 764 -26.06 -12.06 -30.07
CA GLY A 764 -26.65 -11.46 -31.26
C GLY A 764 -26.39 -9.95 -31.27
N ASP A 765 -27.31 -9.19 -31.84
CA ASP A 765 -27.18 -7.72 -31.93
C ASP A 765 -27.05 -7.07 -30.55
N ILE A 766 -26.24 -6.03 -30.47
CA ILE A 766 -26.06 -5.19 -29.27
C ILE A 766 -26.62 -3.81 -29.58
N GLU A 767 -27.56 -3.34 -28.76
CA GLU A 767 -28.26 -2.08 -28.93
C GLU A 767 -28.01 -1.18 -27.70
N LEU A 768 -27.78 0.11 -27.94
CA LEU A 768 -27.73 1.16 -26.92
C LEU A 768 -28.85 2.15 -27.25
N HIS A 769 -29.69 2.47 -26.27
CA HIS A 769 -30.88 3.33 -26.46
C HIS A 769 -30.80 4.55 -25.54
N ASN A 770 -30.64 5.74 -26.11
CA ASN A 770 -30.53 7.03 -25.42
C ASN A 770 -29.54 7.01 -24.23
N LEU A 771 -28.43 6.26 -24.36
CA LEU A 771 -27.53 5.96 -23.25
C LEU A 771 -26.83 7.24 -22.75
N SER A 772 -27.00 7.53 -21.46
CA SER A 772 -26.30 8.61 -20.74
C SER A 772 -25.58 8.07 -19.50
N PHE A 773 -24.29 8.40 -19.35
CA PHE A 773 -23.44 7.85 -18.30
C PHE A 773 -22.39 8.85 -17.80
N SER A 774 -22.28 8.96 -16.47
CA SER A 774 -21.14 9.54 -15.73
C SER A 774 -20.48 8.42 -14.91
N TYR A 775 -19.15 8.43 -14.74
CA TYR A 775 -18.51 7.54 -13.77
C TYR A 775 -18.92 7.94 -12.34
N PRO A 776 -19.21 7.00 -11.41
CA PRO A 776 -19.67 7.38 -10.06
C PRO A 776 -18.62 8.17 -9.26
N SER A 777 -17.33 7.95 -9.50
CA SER A 777 -16.21 8.75 -8.98
C SER A 777 -16.08 10.18 -9.57
N ARG A 778 -16.84 10.52 -10.62
CA ARG A 778 -16.95 11.86 -11.23
C ARG A 778 -18.38 12.12 -11.75
N PRO A 779 -19.40 12.17 -10.87
CA PRO A 779 -20.81 12.15 -11.29
C PRO A 779 -21.22 13.40 -12.08
N GLU A 780 -20.63 14.56 -11.73
CA GLU A 780 -20.77 15.85 -12.40
C GLU A 780 -20.28 15.84 -13.87
N GLN A 781 -19.46 14.86 -14.27
CA GLN A 781 -18.84 14.78 -15.59
C GLN A 781 -19.44 13.65 -16.43
N THR A 782 -20.56 13.95 -17.10
CA THR A 782 -21.21 13.02 -18.04
C THR A 782 -20.33 12.77 -19.27
N VAL A 783 -19.95 11.50 -19.46
CA VAL A 783 -19.03 11.03 -20.51
C VAL A 783 -19.78 10.58 -21.76
N LEU A 784 -20.86 9.80 -21.59
CA LEU A 784 -21.76 9.41 -22.68
C LEU A 784 -23.05 10.23 -22.54
N LYS A 785 -23.55 10.82 -23.63
CA LYS A 785 -24.67 11.77 -23.62
C LYS A 785 -25.67 11.39 -24.71
N ASN A 786 -26.77 10.75 -24.32
CA ASN A 786 -27.87 10.31 -25.18
C ASN A 786 -27.37 9.62 -26.46
N ILE A 787 -26.64 8.51 -26.29
CA ILE A 787 -26.08 7.73 -27.39
C ILE A 787 -27.07 6.63 -27.79
N ASP A 788 -27.50 6.67 -29.05
CA ASP A 788 -28.14 5.57 -29.75
C ASP A 788 -27.11 4.85 -30.63
N LEU A 789 -26.99 3.52 -30.53
CA LEU A 789 -26.04 2.72 -31.32
C LEU A 789 -26.54 1.29 -31.52
N LEU A 790 -26.41 0.77 -32.74
CA LEU A 790 -26.59 -0.64 -33.08
C LEU A 790 -25.24 -1.24 -33.49
N ILE A 791 -24.90 -2.41 -32.96
CA ILE A 791 -23.77 -3.24 -33.36
C ILE A 791 -24.36 -4.59 -33.82
N PRO A 792 -24.46 -4.84 -35.14
CA PRO A 792 -25.08 -6.07 -35.65
C PRO A 792 -24.18 -7.31 -35.47
N ALA A 793 -24.82 -8.46 -35.30
CA ALA A 793 -24.16 -9.73 -35.00
C ALA A 793 -23.26 -10.21 -36.15
N GLY A 794 -21.99 -10.49 -35.84
CA GLY A 794 -21.01 -11.02 -36.79
C GLY A 794 -20.29 -9.98 -37.66
N GLU A 795 -20.68 -8.70 -37.59
CA GLU A 795 -20.02 -7.62 -38.33
C GLU A 795 -18.94 -6.88 -37.50
N THR A 796 -17.98 -6.25 -38.19
CA THR A 796 -16.92 -5.46 -37.55
C THR A 796 -17.34 -3.99 -37.43
N THR A 797 -17.84 -3.58 -36.26
CA THR A 797 -18.20 -2.17 -35.98
C THR A 797 -17.01 -1.37 -35.45
N ALA A 798 -16.61 -0.31 -36.16
CA ALA A 798 -15.48 0.55 -35.80
C ALA A 798 -15.92 1.82 -35.02
N LEU A 799 -15.51 1.93 -33.75
CA LEU A 799 -15.82 3.09 -32.89
C LEU A 799 -14.71 4.16 -32.96
N VAL A 800 -14.97 5.25 -33.70
CA VAL A 800 -14.01 6.34 -33.95
C VAL A 800 -14.35 7.60 -33.14
N GLY A 801 -13.33 8.35 -32.71
CA GLY A 801 -13.49 9.65 -32.03
C GLY A 801 -12.20 10.11 -31.35
N SER A 802 -12.18 11.32 -30.78
CA SER A 802 -11.02 11.90 -30.08
C SER A 802 -10.63 11.17 -28.78
N SER A 803 -9.41 11.36 -28.29
CA SER A 803 -8.99 10.86 -26.98
C SER A 803 -9.84 11.45 -25.85
N GLY A 804 -10.58 10.60 -25.13
CA GLY A 804 -11.56 10.98 -24.11
C GLY A 804 -13.03 10.82 -24.52
N SER A 805 -13.35 10.54 -25.79
CA SER A 805 -14.71 10.47 -26.33
C SER A 805 -15.57 9.25 -25.89
N GLY A 806 -15.34 8.67 -24.70
CA GLY A 806 -16.15 7.58 -24.16
C GLY A 806 -15.99 6.18 -24.79
N LYS A 807 -15.16 5.99 -25.84
CA LYS A 807 -14.97 4.67 -26.50
C LYS A 807 -14.72 3.51 -25.54
N SER A 808 -13.75 3.66 -24.64
CA SER A 808 -13.42 2.64 -23.61
C SER A 808 -14.49 2.50 -22.53
N THR A 809 -15.35 3.51 -22.36
CA THR A 809 -16.51 3.47 -21.45
C THR A 809 -17.58 2.54 -21.99
N ILE A 810 -17.87 2.57 -23.30
CA ILE A 810 -18.77 1.60 -23.95
C ILE A 810 -18.29 0.17 -23.69
N ALA A 811 -17.02 -0.14 -23.96
CA ALA A 811 -16.45 -1.46 -23.68
C ALA A 811 -16.51 -1.86 -22.19
N SER A 812 -16.42 -0.88 -21.27
CA SER A 812 -16.57 -1.13 -19.82
C SER A 812 -18.01 -1.46 -19.43
N LEU A 813 -18.99 -0.82 -20.08
CA LEU A 813 -20.41 -1.05 -19.85
C LEU A 813 -20.86 -2.39 -20.45
N LEU A 814 -20.37 -2.78 -21.62
CA LEU A 814 -20.64 -4.10 -22.23
C LEU A 814 -20.09 -5.27 -21.40
N LEU A 815 -19.04 -5.06 -20.61
CA LEU A 815 -18.56 -6.01 -19.59
C LEU A 815 -19.36 -5.98 -18.27
N ASN A 816 -20.43 -5.17 -18.17
CA ASN A 816 -21.18 -4.92 -16.94
C ASN A 816 -20.30 -4.46 -15.75
N LEU A 817 -19.21 -3.71 -15.99
CA LEU A 817 -18.31 -3.25 -14.91
C LEU A 817 -18.85 -2.02 -14.16
N TYR A 818 -19.77 -1.26 -14.78
CA TYR A 818 -20.39 -0.07 -14.21
C TYR A 818 -21.88 -0.05 -14.55
N THR A 819 -22.66 0.59 -13.67
CA THR A 819 -24.11 0.75 -13.77
C THR A 819 -24.52 2.02 -14.53
N THR A 820 -25.74 2.02 -15.07
CA THR A 820 -26.38 3.11 -15.80
C THR A 820 -27.31 3.92 -14.90
N ALA A 821 -27.36 5.24 -15.07
CA ALA A 821 -28.11 6.12 -14.16
C ALA A 821 -29.62 5.81 -14.09
N SER A 822 -30.18 5.29 -15.19
CA SER A 822 -31.58 4.89 -15.33
C SER A 822 -32.01 3.74 -14.41
N GLU A 823 -31.07 2.99 -13.81
CA GLU A 823 -31.35 1.92 -12.84
C GLU A 823 -32.07 2.41 -11.57
N THR A 824 -31.97 3.71 -11.26
CA THR A 824 -32.69 4.32 -10.13
C THR A 824 -34.16 4.68 -10.45
N SER A 825 -34.69 4.27 -11.61
CA SER A 825 -36.02 4.69 -12.09
C SER A 825 -36.76 3.63 -12.92
N GLU A 826 -36.87 2.40 -12.41
CA GLU A 826 -37.67 1.30 -13.00
C GLU A 826 -39.14 1.70 -13.29
N ALA A 827 -39.69 2.66 -12.55
CA ALA A 827 -41.09 3.09 -12.62
C ALA A 827 -41.51 3.78 -13.94
N SER A 828 -40.61 3.99 -14.91
CA SER A 828 -40.86 4.82 -16.09
C SER A 828 -41.24 4.07 -17.38
N GLY A 829 -41.16 2.74 -17.43
CA GLY A 829 -41.53 1.95 -18.62
C GLY A 829 -40.74 2.29 -19.90
N LYS A 830 -39.49 2.74 -19.75
CA LYS A 830 -38.59 3.09 -20.88
C LYS A 830 -37.98 1.85 -21.52
N THR A 831 -37.52 2.00 -22.77
CA THR A 831 -36.54 1.08 -23.37
C THR A 831 -35.29 1.00 -22.49
N PRO A 832 -34.73 -0.19 -22.24
CA PRO A 832 -33.54 -0.33 -21.43
C PRO A 832 -32.29 0.19 -22.15
N ASP A 833 -31.42 0.87 -21.42
CA ASP A 833 -30.29 1.65 -21.92
C ASP A 833 -29.29 0.84 -22.75
N ILE A 834 -29.13 -0.46 -22.46
CA ILE A 834 -28.27 -1.41 -23.17
C ILE A 834 -28.98 -2.76 -23.30
N MET A 835 -29.07 -3.27 -24.52
CA MET A 835 -29.62 -4.58 -24.85
C MET A 835 -28.60 -5.45 -25.57
N LEU A 836 -28.66 -6.76 -25.34
CA LEU A 836 -27.85 -7.77 -26.03
C LEU A 836 -28.74 -8.96 -26.38
N SER A 837 -28.75 -9.36 -27.66
CA SER A 837 -29.67 -10.38 -28.19
C SER A 837 -31.15 -10.07 -27.87
N GLY A 838 -31.55 -8.79 -27.91
CA GLY A 838 -32.90 -8.33 -27.57
C GLY A 838 -33.28 -8.38 -26.08
N ARG A 839 -32.32 -8.51 -25.15
CA ARG A 839 -32.55 -8.55 -23.70
C ARG A 839 -31.78 -7.44 -22.97
N ASP A 840 -32.37 -6.84 -21.94
CA ASP A 840 -31.65 -5.91 -21.03
C ASP A 840 -30.43 -6.61 -20.41
N LEU A 841 -29.25 -5.98 -20.53
CA LEU A 841 -27.99 -6.45 -19.98
C LEU A 841 -28.07 -6.78 -18.48
N LYS A 842 -28.87 -6.03 -17.71
CA LYS A 842 -29.05 -6.18 -16.26
C LYS A 842 -29.64 -7.53 -15.86
N HIS A 843 -30.36 -8.19 -16.77
CA HIS A 843 -30.95 -9.51 -16.53
C HIS A 843 -30.05 -10.68 -16.97
N ILE A 844 -28.92 -10.41 -17.62
CA ILE A 844 -27.98 -11.41 -18.14
C ILE A 844 -26.96 -11.78 -17.05
N HIS A 845 -26.70 -13.07 -16.88
CA HIS A 845 -25.76 -13.59 -15.90
C HIS A 845 -24.31 -13.18 -16.23
N THR A 846 -23.74 -12.23 -15.47
CA THR A 846 -22.46 -11.57 -15.77
C THR A 846 -21.27 -12.52 -16.02
N PRO A 847 -21.08 -13.63 -15.28
CA PRO A 847 -20.04 -14.61 -15.61
C PRO A 847 -20.24 -15.27 -16.99
N THR A 848 -21.49 -15.51 -17.39
CA THR A 848 -21.80 -16.06 -18.72
C THR A 848 -21.61 -15.01 -19.82
N LEU A 849 -22.07 -13.77 -19.60
CA LEU A 849 -21.79 -12.63 -20.48
C LEU A 849 -20.27 -12.48 -20.73
N ARG A 850 -19.47 -12.42 -19.66
CA ARG A 850 -18.00 -12.28 -19.76
C ARG A 850 -17.31 -13.50 -20.38
N SER A 851 -17.89 -14.70 -20.28
CA SER A 851 -17.36 -15.89 -20.98
C SER A 851 -17.55 -15.86 -22.50
N LEU A 852 -18.40 -14.95 -23.02
CA LEU A 852 -18.65 -14.76 -24.46
C LEU A 852 -18.01 -13.46 -25.01
N ILE A 853 -17.44 -12.60 -24.16
CA ILE A 853 -16.83 -11.32 -24.56
C ILE A 853 -15.34 -11.28 -24.19
N THR A 854 -14.48 -11.53 -25.18
CA THR A 854 -13.03 -11.35 -25.05
C THR A 854 -12.67 -9.87 -25.22
N VAL A 855 -11.99 -9.27 -24.22
CA VAL A 855 -11.50 -7.88 -24.29
C VAL A 855 -9.98 -7.84 -24.23
N VAL A 856 -9.38 -7.21 -25.24
CA VAL A 856 -7.96 -6.83 -25.25
C VAL A 856 -7.85 -5.39 -24.75
N SER A 857 -7.16 -5.18 -23.63
CA SER A 857 -6.97 -3.85 -23.03
C SER A 857 -5.84 -3.07 -23.70
N GLN A 858 -5.95 -1.73 -23.76
CA GLN A 858 -4.92 -0.84 -24.33
C GLN A 858 -3.52 -1.07 -23.73
N THR A 859 -3.46 -1.43 -22.46
CA THR A 859 -2.28 -2.01 -21.81
C THR A 859 -2.65 -3.42 -21.35
N PRO A 860 -2.16 -4.49 -21.99
CA PRO A 860 -2.35 -5.85 -21.48
C PRO A 860 -1.60 -6.03 -20.16
N VAL A 861 -2.13 -6.87 -19.28
CA VAL A 861 -1.49 -7.25 -18.01
C VAL A 861 -1.20 -8.74 -18.05
N LEU A 862 0.06 -9.11 -17.84
CA LEU A 862 0.49 -10.49 -17.70
C LEU A 862 0.66 -10.83 -16.23
N PHE A 863 0.25 -12.02 -15.84
CA PHE A 863 0.44 -12.56 -14.50
C PHE A 863 1.84 -13.19 -14.35
N PRO A 864 2.41 -13.23 -13.13
CA PRO A 864 3.69 -13.88 -12.84
C PRO A 864 3.56 -15.42 -12.90
N ALA A 865 3.41 -15.93 -14.12
CA ALA A 865 3.19 -17.31 -14.51
C ALA A 865 3.85 -17.56 -15.87
N THR A 866 3.82 -18.79 -16.38
CA THR A 866 4.37 -19.09 -17.72
C THR A 866 3.54 -18.44 -18.84
N ILE A 867 4.14 -18.35 -20.04
CA ILE A 867 3.43 -17.87 -21.25
C ILE A 867 2.23 -18.77 -21.56
N THR A 868 2.39 -20.10 -21.41
CA THR A 868 1.30 -21.09 -21.53
C THR A 868 0.12 -20.78 -20.61
N GLU A 869 0.38 -20.54 -19.33
CA GLU A 869 -0.65 -20.24 -18.33
C GLU A 869 -1.30 -18.87 -18.55
N ASN A 870 -0.56 -17.87 -19.06
CA ASN A 870 -1.15 -16.59 -19.46
C ASN A 870 -2.06 -16.74 -20.69
N ILE A 871 -1.71 -17.57 -21.67
CA ILE A 871 -2.55 -17.84 -22.85
C ILE A 871 -3.80 -18.64 -22.48
N THR A 872 -3.72 -19.61 -21.56
CA THR A 872 -4.88 -20.42 -21.14
C THR A 872 -5.67 -19.82 -19.98
N TYR A 873 -5.26 -18.67 -19.43
CA TYR A 873 -5.84 -18.06 -18.23
C TYR A 873 -7.35 -17.83 -18.28
N GLY A 874 -7.89 -17.48 -19.47
CA GLY A 874 -9.31 -17.27 -19.69
C GLY A 874 -10.14 -18.55 -19.87
N LEU A 875 -9.51 -19.74 -19.88
CA LEU A 875 -10.17 -21.03 -20.12
C LEU A 875 -10.34 -21.83 -18.83
N PRO A 876 -11.50 -22.49 -18.61
CA PRO A 876 -11.62 -23.51 -17.57
C PRO A 876 -10.56 -24.60 -17.69
N GLN A 877 -10.11 -25.17 -16.58
CA GLN A 877 -9.17 -26.29 -16.56
C GLN A 877 -9.71 -27.54 -17.30
N SER A 878 -11.03 -27.69 -17.38
CA SER A 878 -11.74 -28.73 -18.12
C SER A 878 -11.99 -28.40 -19.60
N SER A 879 -11.55 -27.24 -20.09
CA SER A 879 -11.77 -26.84 -21.49
C SER A 879 -10.96 -27.73 -22.45
N PRO A 880 -11.56 -28.26 -23.53
CA PRO A 880 -10.82 -29.04 -24.52
C PRO A 880 -9.74 -28.20 -25.24
N PHE A 881 -9.83 -26.87 -25.20
CA PHE A 881 -8.84 -25.95 -25.75
C PHE A 881 -7.68 -25.64 -24.80
N ASN A 882 -7.72 -26.11 -23.55
CA ASN A 882 -6.61 -25.98 -22.59
C ASN A 882 -5.54 -27.06 -22.85
N ASN A 883 -4.94 -27.02 -24.05
CA ASN A 883 -3.92 -27.96 -24.50
C ASN A 883 -2.83 -27.28 -25.33
N MET A 884 -1.62 -27.86 -25.36
CA MET A 884 -0.44 -27.27 -26.00
C MET A 884 -0.61 -27.04 -27.52
N ALA A 885 -1.37 -27.88 -28.22
CA ALA A 885 -1.65 -27.70 -29.64
C ALA A 885 -2.58 -26.50 -29.91
N SER A 886 -3.43 -26.13 -28.96
CA SER A 886 -4.31 -24.96 -29.04
C SER A 886 -3.57 -23.69 -28.61
N VAL A 887 -2.71 -23.78 -27.59
CA VAL A 887 -1.77 -22.69 -27.22
C VAL A 887 -0.85 -22.33 -28.38
N ARG A 888 -0.24 -23.32 -29.06
CA ARG A 888 0.59 -23.06 -30.25
C ARG A 888 -0.19 -22.43 -31.40
N ARG A 889 -1.42 -22.89 -31.68
CA ARG A 889 -2.28 -22.27 -32.70
C ARG A 889 -2.67 -20.83 -32.35
N ALA A 890 -2.95 -20.53 -31.08
CA ALA A 890 -3.23 -19.17 -30.62
C ALA A 890 -1.99 -18.27 -30.73
N ALA A 891 -0.80 -18.77 -30.36
CA ALA A 891 0.46 -18.04 -30.49
C ALA A 891 0.80 -17.74 -31.97
N ALA A 892 0.61 -18.70 -32.88
CA ALA A 892 0.83 -18.51 -34.31
C ALA A 892 -0.18 -17.56 -34.94
N ALA A 893 -1.47 -17.68 -34.60
CA ALA A 893 -2.52 -16.77 -35.05
C ALA A 893 -2.35 -15.32 -34.53
N ALA A 894 -1.66 -15.15 -33.40
CA ALA A 894 -1.28 -13.85 -32.85
C ALA A 894 0.12 -13.37 -33.31
N GLY A 895 0.84 -14.12 -34.16
CA GLY A 895 2.15 -13.75 -34.67
C GLY A 895 3.29 -13.72 -33.63
N ILE A 896 3.13 -14.43 -32.50
CA ILE A 896 4.09 -14.45 -31.38
C ILE A 896 4.78 -15.80 -31.18
N ASP A 897 4.44 -16.83 -31.95
CA ASP A 897 5.06 -18.16 -31.84
C ASP A 897 6.57 -18.15 -32.11
N GLY A 898 7.01 -17.41 -33.13
CA GLY A 898 8.43 -17.18 -33.46
C GLY A 898 9.21 -16.35 -32.43
N PHE A 899 8.56 -15.83 -31.38
CA PHE A 899 9.20 -15.21 -30.21
C PHE A 899 9.19 -16.13 -28.97
N ILE A 900 8.40 -17.21 -29.00
CA ILE A 900 8.19 -18.15 -27.87
C ILE A 900 8.99 -19.44 -28.04
N MET A 901 9.33 -19.83 -29.29
CA MET A 901 10.13 -21.03 -29.61
C MET A 901 11.64 -20.77 -29.60
#